data_AF-A0A3S0ZRU7-F1
#
_entry.id   AF-A0A3S0ZRU7-F1
#
_cell.length_a   1.000
_cell.length_b   1.000
_cell.length_c   1.000
_cell.angle_alpha   90.00
_cell.angle_beta   90.00
_cell.angle_gamma   90.00
#
_symmetry.space_group_name_H-M   'P 1'
#
loop_
_entity.id
_entity.type
_entity.pdbx_description
1 polymer ?
#
loop_
_entity_poly.entity_id
_entity_poly.type
_entity_poly.pdbx_seq_one_letter_code
_entity_poly.pdbx_strand_id
1 'polypeptide(L)'
;MRLSTITRQTFGIAAMLVLLHFAHPAFSKRTGRCNTIEAAFTLQDSDGVSGTYFLSGREYIEYNLYRESEAKVGPIGELGLRRNMRHPKATFTLSDGHLVIAKGCRYYRYAMTNGTLTFRGRTTFDGLPCSPDAAISWKGEISVFKGCNAWKFSNTTQSFQQDVSLPEWGLPCDLDAALQWGAREAIFIKGTNFWKLDNEISGPFHTDDLNLCSWYLCGEADWMTQRQRGRFSCNGDRRERERERERERYFGHVFINCWASNYATSIMEQLKLGIRYLDIDTNYKRCGVLGTHHNIFCGESVCHIIKQTRKFLRENPHEVLTLMFNHEMQDEELVIPALTRQLKSQLEPMLNNNVRKSGEQRWPKLRQAVRANKRVFVFFPPFSAVYLRNKWIHAEFWYASTWKEFTVEDGNCSAIVSHTEQKCRRSHEKELIEVSVVATANIWSCVKGLAQECRQFHHDMLRACEQHRYRQNNSPNVLLVDYPEEDPHSPSSVFSAVFHQNIRNLHRHRQGTCQVRIDAAVRRPSEEDESLFFVGSKVKVFSHSNKMQIREIRIPRVSSVDAAYVSDDGHITLIKGCKSIKVNSSSLQTLESDWTTMPSCDSSLDAAEYWNDELYFFKDCNVTIEGQTSQRLSTLGLPCAVDAALNFAGVAYVFKDNRVWVRREGETTFSPDGHTLDWSIDAVVC
;
A
#
# COMPACT_ATOMS: atom_id res chain seq x y z
N MET A 1 -46.90 21.67 32.47
CA MET A 1 -47.87 22.66 31.91
C MET A 1 -47.55 22.86 30.44
N ARG A 2 -48.58 22.70 29.59
CA ARG A 2 -48.70 22.95 28.14
C ARG A 2 -47.83 22.11 27.19
N LEU A 3 -48.44 20.98 26.79
CA LEU A 3 -48.46 20.52 25.40
C LEU A 3 -49.21 21.52 24.51
N SER A 4 -48.81 21.63 23.25
CA SER A 4 -49.74 21.80 22.12
C SER A 4 -49.18 21.14 20.86
N THR A 5 -50.11 20.58 20.10
CA THR A 5 -49.99 19.48 19.15
C THR A 5 -50.30 19.98 17.72
N ILE A 6 -50.10 19.11 16.70
CA ILE A 6 -50.71 19.11 15.35
C ILE A 6 -49.93 19.95 14.30
N THR A 7 -49.56 19.49 13.09
CA THR A 7 -50.22 18.61 12.10
C THR A 7 -49.21 17.97 11.11
N ARG A 8 -49.54 16.78 10.58
CA ARG A 8 -48.97 16.21 9.33
C ARG A 8 -49.49 16.98 8.10
N GLN A 9 -48.65 17.19 7.09
CA GLN A 9 -49.05 17.22 5.68
C GLN A 9 -47.88 16.75 4.78
N THR A 10 -48.21 15.83 3.87
CA THR A 10 -47.37 15.30 2.77
C THR A 10 -47.66 16.03 1.45
N PHE A 11 -46.82 15.76 0.43
CA PHE A 11 -46.68 16.33 -0.93
C PHE A 11 -45.71 17.53 -0.98
N GLY A 12 -44.72 17.64 -1.88
CA GLY A 12 -44.27 16.84 -3.01
C GLY A 12 -43.25 17.67 -3.79
N ILE A 13 -42.15 17.04 -4.21
CA ILE A 13 -41.22 17.38 -5.31
C ILE A 13 -41.01 18.87 -5.66
N ALA A 14 -39.83 19.40 -5.31
CA ALA A 14 -39.07 20.29 -6.20
C ALA A 14 -37.58 20.17 -5.84
N ALA A 15 -36.80 19.66 -6.79
CA ALA A 15 -35.35 19.62 -6.73
C ALA A 15 -34.79 21.04 -6.59
N MET A 16 -34.15 21.35 -5.46
CA MET A 16 -33.25 22.48 -5.34
C MET A 16 -31.87 21.93 -5.02
N LEU A 17 -31.10 21.73 -6.08
CA LEU A 17 -29.67 21.45 -6.05
C LEU A 17 -28.97 22.69 -5.47
N VAL A 18 -28.91 22.80 -4.15
CA VAL A 18 -27.94 23.68 -3.50
C VAL A 18 -26.61 22.94 -3.55
N LEU A 19 -25.82 23.25 -4.58
CA LEU A 19 -24.38 23.05 -4.57
C LEU A 19 -23.80 23.89 -3.43
N LEU A 20 -23.89 23.38 -2.19
CA LEU A 20 -22.93 23.71 -1.17
C LEU A 20 -21.61 23.12 -1.68
N HIS A 21 -20.85 23.94 -2.40
CA HIS A 21 -19.41 23.90 -2.30
C HIS A 21 -19.12 23.92 -0.80
N PHE A 22 -18.95 22.74 -0.20
CA PHE A 22 -18.17 22.61 1.01
C PHE A 22 -16.77 23.03 0.58
N ALA A 23 -16.54 24.35 0.63
CA ALA A 23 -15.24 24.92 0.88
C ALA A 23 -14.61 23.98 1.91
N HIS A 24 -13.53 23.33 1.48
CA HIS A 24 -12.74 22.48 2.35
C HIS A 24 -12.64 23.18 3.69
N PRO A 25 -12.93 22.51 4.83
CA PRO A 25 -12.54 23.10 6.09
C PRO A 25 -11.03 23.29 5.96
N ALA A 26 -10.64 24.56 5.82
CA ALA A 26 -9.25 24.95 5.78
C ALA A 26 -8.61 24.25 6.97
N PHE A 27 -7.76 23.27 6.67
CA PHE A 27 -6.99 22.56 7.67
C PHE A 27 -6.40 23.64 8.58
N SER A 28 -6.90 23.68 9.82
CA SER A 28 -6.47 24.62 10.82
C SER A 28 -4.93 24.57 10.86
N LYS A 29 -4.31 25.68 10.43
CA LYS A 29 -2.87 25.94 10.38
C LYS A 29 -2.26 25.81 11.79
N ARG A 30 -2.06 24.59 12.25
CA ARG A 30 -0.85 24.25 13.00
C ARG A 30 0.00 23.43 12.04
N THR A 31 0.58 24.11 11.05
CA THR A 31 1.73 23.59 10.34
C THR A 31 2.76 23.28 11.41
N GLY A 32 3.08 21.99 11.62
CA GLY A 32 4.29 21.64 12.36
C GLY A 32 5.46 22.44 11.78
N ARG A 33 6.33 22.97 12.63
CA ARG A 33 7.56 23.62 12.14
C ARG A 33 8.28 22.62 11.25
N CYS A 34 8.49 22.98 9.98
CA CYS A 34 9.43 22.28 9.13
C CYS A 34 10.86 22.73 9.49
N ASN A 35 11.82 21.88 9.18
CA ASN A 35 13.25 22.09 9.35
C ASN A 35 13.86 22.66 8.07
N THR A 36 14.85 23.52 8.22
CA THR A 36 15.76 23.93 7.14
C THR A 36 17.17 23.45 7.49
N ILE A 37 17.97 23.11 6.48
CA ILE A 37 19.40 22.85 6.65
C ILE A 37 20.09 24.22 6.70
N GLU A 38 20.56 24.64 7.87
CA GLU A 38 21.11 26.00 8.08
C GLU A 38 22.63 26.04 8.07
N ALA A 39 23.26 24.90 8.30
CA ALA A 39 24.69 24.68 8.15
C ALA A 39 24.94 23.17 8.08
N ALA A 40 26.05 22.79 7.46
CA ALA A 40 26.50 21.41 7.40
C ALA A 40 28.02 21.38 7.37
N PHE A 41 28.62 20.34 7.96
CA PHE A 41 30.07 20.20 7.98
C PHE A 41 30.48 18.74 8.09
N THR A 42 31.74 18.49 7.76
CA THR A 42 32.39 17.19 7.94
C THR A 42 33.60 17.40 8.85
N LEU A 43 33.74 16.54 9.86
CA LEU A 43 34.87 16.57 10.79
C LEU A 43 35.44 15.17 10.98
N GLN A 44 36.77 15.10 11.02
CA GLN A 44 37.48 13.92 11.48
C GLN A 44 37.68 14.01 12.99
N ASP A 45 37.32 12.95 13.71
CA ASP A 45 37.66 12.83 15.14
C ASP A 45 39.12 12.40 15.32
N SER A 46 39.63 12.42 16.56
CA SER A 46 40.99 12.01 16.93
C SER A 46 41.33 10.57 16.52
N ASP A 47 40.32 9.71 16.36
CA ASP A 47 40.47 8.33 15.89
C ASP A 47 40.46 8.20 14.36
N GLY A 48 40.45 9.31 13.61
CA GLY A 48 40.46 9.36 12.14
C GLY A 48 39.10 9.10 11.48
N VAL A 49 38.03 8.91 12.27
CA VAL A 49 36.67 8.69 11.74
C VAL A 49 36.06 10.03 11.31
N SER A 50 35.70 10.13 10.03
CA SER A 50 35.02 11.30 9.46
C SER A 50 33.51 11.21 9.66
N GLY A 51 32.93 12.16 10.40
CA GLY A 51 31.48 12.30 10.57
C GLY A 51 30.94 13.51 9.79
N THR A 52 29.78 13.34 9.15
CA THR A 52 29.04 14.43 8.50
C THR A 52 27.90 14.89 9.40
N TYR A 53 27.71 16.19 9.53
CA TYR A 53 26.74 16.78 10.45
C TYR A 53 25.91 17.84 9.74
N PHE A 54 24.59 17.78 9.94
CA PHE A 54 23.65 18.81 9.52
C PHE A 54 23.08 19.52 10.74
N LEU A 55 22.89 20.84 10.66
CA LEU A 55 22.33 21.65 11.74
C LEU A 55 21.00 22.28 11.32
N SER A 56 20.01 22.22 12.22
CA SER A 56 18.71 22.87 12.05
C SER A 56 18.21 23.42 13.38
N GLY A 57 18.30 24.73 13.57
CA GLY A 57 17.82 25.45 14.73
C GLY A 57 18.47 25.02 16.03
N ARG A 58 17.85 24.06 16.73
CA ARG A 58 18.30 23.53 18.04
C ARG A 58 18.75 22.09 17.96
N GLU A 59 18.70 21.48 16.79
CA GLU A 59 18.94 20.05 16.58
C GLU A 59 20.06 19.86 15.56
N TYR A 60 20.65 18.68 15.60
CA TYR A 60 21.59 18.20 14.60
C TYR A 60 21.23 16.79 14.17
N ILE A 61 21.63 16.45 12.94
CA ILE A 61 21.71 15.08 12.46
C ILE A 61 23.18 14.79 12.20
N GLU A 62 23.69 13.73 12.82
CA GLU A 62 24.91 13.06 12.40
C GLU A 62 24.55 12.06 11.31
N TYR A 63 25.21 12.19 10.17
CA TYR A 63 24.98 11.41 8.96
C TYR A 63 26.19 10.51 8.69
N ASN A 64 25.91 9.24 8.47
CA ASN A 64 26.92 8.26 8.10
C ASN A 64 26.97 8.16 6.57
N LEU A 65 28.05 8.69 5.99
CA LEU A 65 28.26 8.68 4.54
C LEU A 65 28.38 7.27 3.96
N TYR A 66 29.06 6.36 4.66
CA TYR A 66 29.23 4.97 4.20
C TYR A 66 27.89 4.24 4.12
N ARG A 67 26.99 4.55 5.06
CA ARG A 67 25.66 3.92 5.18
C ARG A 67 24.54 4.74 4.54
N GLU A 68 24.86 5.89 3.97
CA GLU A 68 23.92 6.87 3.40
C GLU A 68 22.65 7.10 4.25
N SER A 69 22.83 7.23 5.57
CA SER A 69 21.72 7.29 6.54
C SER A 69 22.07 8.06 7.80
N GLU A 70 21.03 8.47 8.53
CA GLU A 70 21.14 9.16 9.81
C GLU A 70 21.73 8.23 10.88
N ALA A 71 22.89 8.55 11.44
CA ALA A 71 23.47 7.81 12.55
C ALA A 71 22.87 8.22 13.89
N LYS A 72 22.76 9.53 14.12
CA LYS A 72 22.30 10.09 15.39
C LYS A 72 21.55 11.39 15.16
N VAL A 73 20.55 11.64 16.00
CA VAL A 73 19.79 12.90 16.01
C VAL A 73 19.66 13.35 17.44
N GLY A 74 19.94 14.62 17.70
CA GLY A 74 19.89 15.15 19.05
C GLY A 74 19.86 16.68 19.09
N PRO A 75 19.66 17.26 20.28
CA PRO A 75 19.84 18.69 20.48
C PRO A 75 21.31 19.06 20.26
N ILE A 76 21.57 20.25 19.70
CA ILE A 76 22.94 20.75 19.47
C ILE A 76 23.81 20.79 20.75
N GLY A 77 23.19 20.82 21.93
CA GLY A 77 23.89 20.74 23.21
C GLY A 77 24.57 19.40 23.46
N GLU A 78 24.01 18.29 22.98
CA GLU A 78 24.64 16.96 23.04
C GLU A 78 25.85 16.86 22.12
N LEU A 79 25.86 17.63 21.03
CA LEU A 79 27.04 17.81 20.19
C LEU A 79 28.09 18.74 20.83
N GLY A 80 27.82 19.30 22.02
CA GLY A 80 28.70 20.25 22.71
C GLY A 80 28.55 21.71 22.28
N LEU A 81 27.60 22.02 21.39
CA LEU A 81 27.32 23.40 21.01
C LEU A 81 26.55 24.15 22.11
N ARG A 82 26.98 25.38 22.37
CA ARG A 82 26.34 26.26 23.37
C ARG A 82 24.90 26.57 22.95
N ARG A 83 23.99 26.76 23.92
CA ARG A 83 22.57 27.07 23.67
C ARG A 83 22.32 28.30 22.79
N ASN A 84 23.24 29.27 22.79
CA ASN A 84 23.16 30.45 21.93
C ASN A 84 23.62 30.20 20.50
N MET A 85 24.15 29.01 20.16
CA MET A 85 24.56 28.60 18.81
C MET A 85 23.40 28.05 17.97
N ARG A 86 22.19 28.59 18.18
CA ARG A 86 21.01 28.27 17.37
C ARG A 86 21.03 29.10 16.10
N HIS A 87 20.57 28.53 14.99
CA HIS A 87 20.59 29.20 13.68
C HIS A 87 22.01 29.63 13.28
N PRO A 88 22.96 28.67 13.18
CA PRO A 88 24.26 28.94 12.57
C PRO A 88 24.06 29.42 11.14
N LYS A 89 25.05 30.16 10.64
CA LYS A 89 25.02 30.77 9.31
C LYS A 89 25.99 30.12 8.33
N ALA A 90 27.13 29.64 8.82
CA ALA A 90 28.06 28.87 8.01
C ALA A 90 28.99 28.08 8.92
N THR A 91 29.59 27.02 8.40
CA THR A 91 30.56 26.18 9.09
C THR A 91 31.72 25.83 8.17
N PHE A 92 32.94 25.87 8.67
CA PHE A 92 34.13 25.38 7.95
C PHE A 92 35.19 24.91 8.93
N THR A 93 36.10 24.08 8.45
CA THR A 93 37.17 23.49 9.26
C THR A 93 38.51 24.16 8.91
N LEU A 94 39.28 24.54 9.92
CA LEU A 94 40.63 25.08 9.75
C LEU A 94 41.65 23.95 9.50
N SER A 95 42.83 24.30 9.00
CA SER A 95 43.93 23.35 8.77
C SER A 95 44.40 22.65 10.05
N ASP A 96 44.19 23.26 11.21
CA ASP A 96 44.46 22.67 12.54
C ASP A 96 43.32 21.78 13.07
N GLY A 97 42.35 21.42 12.20
CA GLY A 97 41.23 20.53 12.51
C GLY A 97 40.10 21.19 13.31
N HIS A 98 40.21 22.46 13.70
CA HIS A 98 39.13 23.11 14.46
C HIS A 98 37.97 23.53 13.57
N LEU A 99 36.75 23.25 14.03
CA LEU A 99 35.52 23.74 13.42
C LEU A 99 35.32 25.21 13.77
N VAL A 100 35.02 26.02 12.76
CA VAL A 100 34.55 27.39 12.92
C VAL A 100 33.08 27.45 12.56
N ILE A 101 32.27 27.99 13.47
CA ILE A 101 30.86 28.27 13.24
C ILE A 101 30.65 29.78 13.16
N ALA A 102 30.13 30.26 12.04
CA ALA A 102 29.73 31.63 11.85
C ALA A 102 28.28 31.83 12.33
N LYS A 103 28.05 32.91 13.08
CA LYS A 103 26.71 33.36 13.47
C LYS A 103 26.67 34.89 13.48
N GLY A 104 25.97 35.47 12.51
CA GLY A 104 26.05 36.91 12.23
C GLY A 104 27.49 37.30 11.87
N CYS A 105 28.03 38.37 12.47
CA CYS A 105 29.43 38.80 12.26
C CYS A 105 30.43 38.14 13.22
N ARG A 106 30.08 37.02 13.86
CA ARG A 106 30.91 36.40 14.90
C ARG A 106 31.28 34.98 14.52
N TYR A 107 32.53 34.62 14.74
CA TYR A 107 33.09 33.30 14.46
C TYR A 107 33.51 32.63 15.76
N TYR A 108 33.08 31.39 15.94
CA TYR A 108 33.25 30.63 17.17
C TYR A 108 34.02 29.36 16.82
N ARG A 109 35.16 29.15 17.49
CA ARG A 109 36.04 28.03 17.24
C ARG A 109 35.75 26.89 18.21
N TYR A 110 35.69 25.68 17.69
CA TYR A 110 35.42 24.43 18.41
C TYR A 110 36.46 23.38 18.06
N ALA A 111 36.82 22.55 19.03
CA ALA A 111 37.59 21.33 18.80
C ALA A 111 36.66 20.13 18.95
N MET A 112 36.76 19.15 18.05
CA MET A 112 36.09 17.86 18.23
C MET A 112 36.99 16.95 19.06
N THR A 113 36.42 16.26 20.06
CA THR A 113 37.11 15.21 20.81
C THR A 113 36.08 14.17 21.23
N ASN A 114 36.28 12.92 20.82
CA ASN A 114 35.39 11.79 21.11
C ASN A 114 33.92 12.13 20.77
N GLY A 115 33.69 12.64 19.56
CA GLY A 115 32.36 13.01 19.05
C GLY A 115 31.69 14.23 19.73
N THR A 116 32.40 14.98 20.57
CA THR A 116 31.85 16.18 21.25
C THR A 116 32.62 17.45 20.90
N LEU A 117 31.92 18.53 20.55
CA LEU A 117 32.51 19.83 20.26
C LEU A 117 32.75 20.64 21.55
N THR A 118 34.00 21.03 21.78
CA THR A 118 34.38 21.89 22.90
C THR A 118 34.71 23.29 22.41
N PHE A 119 34.04 24.31 22.96
CA PHE A 119 34.28 25.71 22.61
C PHE A 119 35.69 26.15 23.02
N ARG A 120 36.48 26.65 22.06
CA ARG A 120 37.87 27.10 22.26
C ARG A 120 38.05 28.62 22.28
N GLY A 121 37.04 29.37 21.87
CA GLY A 121 37.09 30.83 21.86
C GLY A 121 36.43 31.44 20.64
N ARG A 122 36.43 32.76 20.59
CA ARG A 122 36.04 33.51 19.39
C ARG A 122 37.28 33.74 18.52
N THR A 123 37.07 33.80 17.22
CA THR A 123 38.11 34.15 16.25
C THR A 123 37.60 35.25 15.33
N THR A 124 38.50 35.89 14.61
CA THR A 124 38.23 36.91 13.59
C THR A 124 38.99 36.56 12.33
N PHE A 125 38.46 36.99 11.19
CA PHE A 125 39.10 36.82 9.89
C PHE A 125 38.96 38.11 9.13
N ASP A 126 40.07 38.59 8.57
CA ASP A 126 40.07 39.78 7.73
C ASP A 126 39.57 39.44 6.33
N GLY A 127 38.84 40.38 5.72
CA GLY A 127 38.30 40.24 4.37
C GLY A 127 37.02 39.40 4.24
N LEU A 128 36.50 38.82 5.34
CA LEU A 128 35.21 38.12 5.31
C LEU A 128 34.01 39.07 5.45
N PRO A 129 32.95 38.87 4.67
CA PRO A 129 31.70 39.59 4.89
C PRO A 129 30.99 39.08 6.15
N CYS A 130 30.25 39.98 6.81
CA CYS A 130 29.41 39.60 7.95
C CYS A 130 28.24 38.72 7.52
N SER A 131 27.90 37.74 8.38
CA SER A 131 26.79 36.81 8.18
C SER A 131 26.87 36.12 6.82
N PRO A 132 27.90 35.28 6.62
CA PRO A 132 27.95 34.42 5.43
C PRO A 132 26.73 33.51 5.35
N ASP A 133 26.40 33.02 4.17
CA ASP A 133 25.24 32.15 3.95
C ASP A 133 25.65 30.67 3.98
N ALA A 134 26.87 30.36 3.55
CA ALA A 134 27.47 29.03 3.66
C ALA A 134 29.00 29.12 3.71
N ALA A 135 29.67 28.03 4.07
CA ALA A 135 31.11 27.90 3.97
C ALA A 135 31.47 26.42 3.83
N ILE A 136 32.67 26.14 3.31
CA ILE A 136 33.18 24.79 3.12
C ILE A 136 34.69 24.78 3.29
N SER A 137 35.21 23.68 3.84
CA SER A 137 36.61 23.30 3.71
C SER A 137 36.67 22.08 2.79
N TRP A 138 37.32 22.20 1.63
CA TRP A 138 37.41 21.13 0.64
C TRP A 138 38.76 21.16 -0.07
N LYS A 139 39.39 19.99 -0.24
CA LYS A 139 40.73 19.83 -0.84
C LYS A 139 41.81 20.76 -0.23
N GLY A 140 41.70 21.04 1.08
CA GLY A 140 42.63 21.90 1.83
C GLY A 140 42.39 23.40 1.69
N GLU A 141 41.33 23.81 0.98
CA GLU A 141 40.96 25.19 0.78
C GLU A 141 39.67 25.53 1.54
N ILE A 142 39.59 26.76 2.05
CA ILE A 142 38.41 27.27 2.75
C ILE A 142 37.74 28.31 1.86
N SER A 143 36.48 28.07 1.53
CA SER A 143 35.64 29.01 0.79
C SER A 143 34.41 29.39 1.60
N VAL A 144 34.07 30.67 1.60
CA VAL A 144 32.91 31.24 2.29
C VAL A 144 32.03 31.93 1.25
N PHE A 145 30.72 31.76 1.38
CA PHE A 145 29.74 32.21 0.39
C PHE A 145 28.80 33.23 1.01
N LYS A 146 28.48 34.28 0.26
CA LYS A 146 27.47 35.28 0.64
C LYS A 146 26.83 35.91 -0.59
N GLY A 147 25.51 35.89 -0.67
CA GLY A 147 24.79 36.31 -1.86
C GLY A 147 25.24 35.48 -3.05
N CYS A 148 25.68 36.15 -4.11
CA CYS A 148 26.21 35.50 -5.31
C CYS A 148 27.75 35.38 -5.33
N ASN A 149 28.43 35.78 -4.26
CA ASN A 149 29.88 35.89 -4.23
C ASN A 149 30.52 34.80 -3.36
N ALA A 150 31.74 34.40 -3.72
CA ALA A 150 32.59 33.54 -2.93
C ALA A 150 33.83 34.32 -2.42
N TRP A 151 34.35 33.88 -1.29
CA TRP A 151 35.61 34.35 -0.72
C TRP A 151 36.47 33.16 -0.35
N LYS A 152 37.71 33.15 -0.82
CA LYS A 152 38.67 32.07 -0.59
C LYS A 152 39.74 32.51 0.40
N PHE A 153 40.07 31.62 1.34
CA PHE A 153 41.11 31.89 2.33
C PHE A 153 42.50 31.78 1.68
N SER A 154 43.29 32.84 1.79
CA SER A 154 44.67 32.87 1.32
C SER A 154 45.62 32.58 2.47
N ASN A 155 46.30 31.44 2.43
CA ASN A 155 47.32 31.09 3.42
C ASN A 155 48.50 32.09 3.43
N THR A 156 48.79 32.73 2.30
CA THR A 156 49.88 33.72 2.17
C THR A 156 49.56 35.02 2.90
N THR A 157 48.34 35.52 2.74
CA THR A 157 47.92 36.80 3.35
C THR A 157 47.18 36.63 4.67
N GLN A 158 46.91 35.39 5.08
CA GLN A 158 46.09 35.04 6.25
C GLN A 158 44.74 35.78 6.25
N SER A 159 44.17 36.02 5.07
CA SER A 159 42.94 36.79 4.87
C SER A 159 42.06 36.16 3.80
N PHE A 160 40.78 36.49 3.81
CA PHE A 160 39.84 36.08 2.77
C PHE A 160 39.82 37.09 1.63
N GLN A 161 39.97 36.58 0.41
CA GLN A 161 39.93 37.38 -0.81
C GLN A 161 38.68 36.99 -1.59
N GLN A 162 38.04 37.98 -2.21
CA GLN A 162 36.90 37.71 -3.08
C GLN A 162 37.36 36.86 -4.27
N ASP A 163 36.59 35.83 -4.56
CA ASP A 163 36.82 34.86 -5.63
C ASP A 163 35.71 35.00 -6.69
N VAL A 164 35.62 34.01 -7.57
CA VAL A 164 34.62 33.88 -8.63
C VAL A 164 33.17 33.89 -8.09
N SER A 165 32.23 34.36 -8.91
CA SER A 165 30.81 34.36 -8.57
C SER A 165 30.18 32.95 -8.63
N LEU A 166 29.24 32.66 -7.74
CA LEU A 166 28.53 31.36 -7.70
C LEU A 166 27.86 30.99 -9.04
N PRO A 167 27.23 31.91 -9.79
CA PRO A 167 26.66 31.60 -11.10
C PRO A 167 27.66 31.12 -12.14
N GLU A 168 28.92 31.56 -12.08
CA GLU A 168 29.99 31.08 -12.98
C GLU A 168 30.35 29.60 -12.71
N TRP A 169 30.07 29.13 -11.50
CA TRP A 169 30.16 27.71 -11.14
C TRP A 169 28.86 26.95 -11.47
N GLY A 170 27.82 27.62 -11.94
CA GLY A 170 26.49 27.01 -12.13
C GLY A 170 25.73 26.76 -10.82
N LEU A 171 26.12 27.45 -9.74
CA LEU A 171 25.45 27.38 -8.43
C LEU A 171 24.50 28.57 -8.22
N PRO A 172 23.42 28.41 -7.44
CA PRO A 172 22.56 29.53 -7.08
C PRO A 172 23.22 30.44 -6.03
N CYS A 173 22.74 31.67 -5.96
CA CYS A 173 23.07 32.59 -4.87
C CYS A 173 22.40 32.18 -3.54
N ASP A 174 22.86 32.78 -2.45
CA ASP A 174 22.30 32.66 -1.09
C ASP A 174 22.26 31.21 -0.58
N LEU A 175 23.29 30.40 -0.83
CA LEU A 175 23.38 29.01 -0.38
C LEU A 175 23.04 28.87 1.11
N ASP A 176 22.29 27.84 1.49
CA ASP A 176 21.91 27.61 2.89
C ASP A 176 22.95 26.79 3.65
N ALA A 177 23.72 25.95 2.95
CA ALA A 177 24.85 25.20 3.51
C ALA A 177 25.81 24.73 2.42
N ALA A 178 27.04 24.45 2.80
CA ALA A 178 28.01 23.75 1.97
C ALA A 178 28.86 22.82 2.85
N LEU A 179 29.27 21.67 2.34
CA LEU A 179 30.11 20.74 3.06
C LEU A 179 30.93 19.86 2.13
N GLN A 180 32.07 19.38 2.62
CA GLN A 180 32.76 18.27 1.97
C GLN A 180 31.92 16.98 2.13
N TRP A 181 31.74 16.26 1.03
CA TRP A 181 31.00 15.02 0.96
C TRP A 181 31.93 13.86 0.59
N GLY A 182 32.21 13.00 1.56
CA GLY A 182 33.20 11.94 1.40
C GLY A 182 34.61 12.48 1.14
N ALA A 183 35.42 11.69 0.43
CA ALA A 183 36.83 12.02 0.21
C ALA A 183 37.07 12.96 -0.98
N ARG A 184 36.13 13.04 -1.95
CA ARG A 184 36.38 13.71 -3.24
C ARG A 184 35.36 14.79 -3.59
N GLU A 185 34.15 14.72 -3.04
CA GLU A 185 33.05 15.58 -3.46
C GLU A 185 32.83 16.74 -2.47
N ALA A 186 32.17 17.79 -2.95
CA ALA A 186 31.59 18.87 -2.16
C ALA A 186 30.10 18.96 -2.50
N ILE A 187 29.27 19.26 -1.49
CA ILE A 187 27.84 19.51 -1.65
C ILE A 187 27.52 20.95 -1.30
N PHE A 188 26.70 21.58 -2.14
CA PHE A 188 26.12 22.91 -1.92
C PHE A 188 24.61 22.78 -1.84
N ILE A 189 23.98 23.38 -0.84
CA ILE A 189 22.54 23.19 -0.54
C ILE A 189 21.82 24.54 -0.66
N LYS A 190 20.68 24.55 -1.37
CA LYS A 190 19.77 25.69 -1.42
C LYS A 190 18.31 25.23 -1.46
N GLY A 191 17.56 25.58 -0.41
CA GLY A 191 16.17 25.19 -0.21
C GLY A 191 16.04 23.67 -0.23
N THR A 192 15.25 23.18 -1.17
CA THR A 192 15.02 21.75 -1.38
C THR A 192 15.99 21.13 -2.39
N ASN A 193 16.97 21.89 -2.87
CA ASN A 193 17.91 21.44 -3.89
C ASN A 193 19.34 21.39 -3.34
N PHE A 194 20.16 20.53 -3.95
CA PHE A 194 21.60 20.53 -3.74
C PHE A 194 22.36 20.23 -5.02
N TRP A 195 23.62 20.64 -5.06
CA TRP A 195 24.56 20.40 -6.15
C TRP A 195 25.75 19.65 -5.61
N LYS A 196 26.33 18.78 -6.44
CA LYS A 196 27.58 18.08 -6.14
C LYS A 196 28.69 18.62 -7.03
N LEU A 197 29.86 18.85 -6.44
CA LEU A 197 31.09 19.18 -7.13
C LEU A 197 32.12 18.08 -6.84
N ASP A 198 32.59 17.40 -7.89
CA ASP A 198 33.80 16.56 -7.82
C ASP A 198 34.88 17.19 -8.71
N ASN A 199 34.83 16.88 -10.00
CA ASN A 199 35.58 17.58 -11.05
C ASN A 199 34.71 18.66 -11.72
N GLU A 200 33.42 18.37 -11.90
CA GLU A 200 32.43 19.28 -12.47
C GLU A 200 31.22 19.38 -11.54
N ILE A 201 30.44 20.44 -11.72
CA ILE A 201 29.21 20.65 -10.97
C ILE A 201 28.07 19.89 -11.63
N SER A 202 27.37 19.11 -10.82
CA SER A 202 26.18 18.37 -11.21
C SER A 202 25.01 18.70 -10.29
N GLY A 203 23.80 18.68 -10.85
CA GLY A 203 22.56 19.04 -10.15
C GLY A 203 21.70 20.01 -10.97
N PRO A 204 20.67 20.62 -10.36
CA PRO A 204 20.24 20.39 -8.98
C PRO A 204 19.68 18.97 -8.76
N PHE A 205 20.07 18.36 -7.66
CA PHE A 205 19.43 17.19 -7.04
C PHE A 205 18.47 17.66 -5.94
N HIS A 206 17.55 16.81 -5.51
CA HIS A 206 16.60 17.16 -4.44
C HIS A 206 17.10 16.66 -3.08
N THR A 207 16.97 17.46 -2.02
CA THR A 207 17.46 17.14 -0.66
C THR A 207 16.85 15.86 -0.06
N ASP A 208 15.75 15.35 -0.62
CA ASP A 208 15.21 14.04 -0.23
C ASP A 208 16.19 12.89 -0.50
N ASP A 209 17.07 13.03 -1.50
CA ASP A 209 18.09 12.04 -1.78
C ASP A 209 19.08 11.95 -0.59
N LEU A 210 19.17 12.96 0.29
CA LEU A 210 19.99 12.90 1.51
C LEU A 210 19.39 12.04 2.63
N ASN A 211 18.16 11.49 2.48
CA ASN A 211 17.51 10.62 3.47
C ASN A 211 17.40 11.18 4.91
N LEU A 212 17.30 12.50 5.06
CA LEU A 212 17.16 13.18 6.36
C LEU A 212 15.71 13.08 6.91
N CYS A 213 15.22 11.87 7.19
CA CYS A 213 13.84 11.60 7.61
C CYS A 213 13.46 11.97 9.05
N SER A 214 14.43 12.15 9.94
CA SER A 214 14.13 12.63 11.29
C SER A 214 13.69 14.10 11.29
N TRP A 215 13.92 14.82 10.19
CA TRP A 215 13.43 16.16 9.94
C TRP A 215 12.34 16.19 8.89
N TYR A 216 11.37 17.09 9.08
CA TYR A 216 10.41 17.42 8.02
C TYR A 216 10.93 18.65 7.27
N LEU A 217 11.55 18.49 6.11
CA LEU A 217 12.22 19.61 5.43
C LEU A 217 11.19 20.57 4.80
N CYS A 218 11.44 21.87 4.93
CA CYS A 218 10.59 22.89 4.31
C CYS A 218 10.62 22.77 2.78
N GLY A 219 9.45 22.80 2.13
CA GLY A 219 9.31 22.68 0.67
C GLY A 219 9.24 21.23 0.15
N GLU A 220 9.50 20.23 0.99
CA GLU A 220 9.48 18.81 0.61
C GLU A 220 8.12 18.33 0.06
N ALA A 221 7.02 18.92 0.56
CA ALA A 221 5.67 18.57 0.11
C ALA A 221 5.43 18.92 -1.37
N ASP A 222 5.95 20.06 -1.82
CA ASP A 222 5.69 20.58 -3.16
C ASP A 222 6.46 19.78 -4.22
N TRP A 223 7.69 19.35 -3.90
CA TRP A 223 8.52 18.51 -4.76
C TRP A 223 7.89 17.14 -5.03
N MET A 224 7.40 16.48 -3.98
CA MET A 224 6.82 15.14 -4.09
C MET A 224 5.63 15.10 -5.06
N THR A 225 4.91 16.21 -5.24
CA THR A 225 3.85 16.35 -6.25
C THR A 225 4.40 16.48 -7.69
N GLN A 226 5.54 17.16 -7.89
CA GLN A 226 6.12 17.40 -9.22
C GLN A 226 6.78 16.14 -9.83
N ARG A 227 7.46 15.32 -9.02
CA ARG A 227 8.22 14.12 -9.47
C ARG A 227 7.38 13.04 -10.16
N GLN A 228 6.05 13.04 -9.97
CA GLN A 228 5.16 12.00 -10.50
C GLN A 228 4.59 12.23 -11.90
N ARG A 229 4.98 13.33 -12.57
CA ARG A 229 4.69 13.51 -14.01
C ARG A 229 5.68 12.77 -14.92
N GLY A 230 6.77 12.22 -14.37
CA GLY A 230 7.73 11.39 -15.11
C GLY A 230 7.41 9.90 -14.99
N ARG A 231 7.36 9.20 -16.13
CA ARG A 231 7.22 7.73 -16.21
C ARG A 231 8.57 7.10 -15.82
N PHE A 232 8.65 6.35 -14.72
CA PHE A 232 9.89 5.64 -14.35
C PHE A 232 9.61 4.20 -13.90
N SER A 233 10.49 3.29 -14.35
CA SER A 233 10.41 1.83 -14.17
C SER A 233 11.41 1.26 -13.17
N CYS A 234 12.00 2.08 -12.28
CA CYS A 234 13.01 1.63 -11.29
C CYS A 234 12.76 2.35 -9.96
N ASN A 235 11.63 2.06 -9.31
CA ASN A 235 11.19 2.48 -7.96
C ASN A 235 11.39 3.95 -7.53
N GLY A 236 11.72 4.84 -8.46
CA GLY A 236 11.97 6.23 -8.17
C GLY A 236 13.27 6.53 -7.42
N ASP A 237 14.23 5.60 -7.27
CA ASP A 237 15.58 5.92 -6.75
C ASP A 237 16.63 5.86 -7.89
N ARG A 238 17.38 6.94 -8.10
CA ARG A 238 18.46 7.01 -9.10
C ARG A 238 19.65 6.13 -8.67
N ARG A 239 19.86 5.96 -7.36
CA ARG A 239 20.89 5.07 -6.80
C ARG A 239 20.54 3.61 -6.98
N GLU A 240 19.25 3.25 -6.97
CA GLU A 240 18.85 1.88 -7.29
C GLU A 240 19.19 1.57 -8.75
N ARG A 241 19.01 2.51 -9.69
CA ARG A 241 19.51 2.36 -11.06
C ARG A 241 21.04 2.24 -11.16
N GLU A 242 21.79 3.00 -10.36
CA GLU A 242 23.26 2.91 -10.35
C GLU A 242 23.75 1.64 -9.63
N ARG A 243 23.07 1.19 -8.57
CA ARG A 243 23.31 -0.07 -7.86
C ARG A 243 22.84 -1.29 -8.63
N GLU A 244 21.78 -1.20 -9.42
CA GLU A 244 21.37 -2.22 -10.42
C GLU A 244 22.50 -2.36 -11.45
N ARG A 245 23.01 -1.25 -12.00
CA ARG A 245 24.18 -1.23 -12.90
C ARG A 245 25.49 -1.72 -12.27
N GLU A 246 25.71 -1.50 -10.98
CA GLU A 246 26.87 -2.05 -10.27
C GLU A 246 26.68 -3.53 -9.87
N ARG A 247 25.46 -3.95 -9.51
CA ARG A 247 25.09 -5.36 -9.28
C ARG A 247 25.23 -6.18 -10.57
N GLU A 248 24.89 -5.60 -11.73
CA GLU A 248 25.15 -6.16 -13.06
C GLU A 248 26.64 -6.51 -13.28
N ARG A 249 27.59 -5.81 -12.64
CA ARG A 249 29.03 -6.06 -12.80
C ARG A 249 29.59 -7.19 -11.94
N TYR A 250 28.98 -7.52 -10.81
CA TYR A 250 29.59 -8.41 -9.81
C TYR A 250 28.92 -9.79 -9.68
N PHE A 251 27.60 -9.90 -9.86
CA PHE A 251 26.87 -11.17 -9.80
C PHE A 251 25.61 -11.08 -10.66
N GLY A 252 25.45 -11.98 -11.64
CA GLY A 252 24.40 -11.92 -12.66
C GLY A 252 23.01 -11.55 -12.11
N HIS A 253 22.46 -10.44 -12.62
CA HIS A 253 21.22 -9.76 -12.20
C HIS A 253 19.98 -10.70 -12.11
N VAL A 254 19.98 -11.78 -12.89
CA VAL A 254 18.88 -12.74 -12.96
C VAL A 254 18.76 -13.60 -11.69
N PHE A 255 19.89 -14.01 -11.09
CA PHE A 255 19.87 -14.94 -9.94
C PHE A 255 19.42 -14.26 -8.64
N ILE A 256 19.81 -13.00 -8.41
CA ILE A 256 19.48 -12.28 -7.17
C ILE A 256 18.01 -11.85 -7.14
N ASN A 257 17.50 -11.27 -8.23
CA ASN A 257 16.10 -10.85 -8.31
C ASN A 257 15.13 -12.04 -8.20
N CYS A 258 15.55 -13.21 -8.69
CA CYS A 258 14.79 -14.46 -8.60
C CYS A 258 14.54 -14.90 -7.14
N TRP A 259 15.49 -14.65 -6.23
CA TRP A 259 15.47 -15.16 -4.85
C TRP A 259 15.05 -14.13 -3.79
N ALA A 260 15.33 -12.85 -4.02
CA ALA A 260 15.19 -11.82 -2.97
C ALA A 260 14.15 -10.75 -3.26
N SER A 261 13.74 -10.56 -4.52
CA SER A 261 12.71 -9.57 -4.86
C SER A 261 11.34 -10.20 -4.75
N ASN A 262 10.45 -9.58 -3.98
CA ASN A 262 9.05 -9.98 -3.79
C ASN A 262 8.05 -8.95 -4.33
N TYR A 263 8.51 -7.90 -4.99
CA TYR A 263 7.68 -6.91 -5.69
C TYR A 263 8.42 -6.37 -6.92
N ALA A 264 7.71 -5.70 -7.82
CA ALA A 264 8.26 -5.13 -9.05
C ALA A 264 8.08 -3.62 -9.18
N THR A 265 7.33 -3.00 -8.26
CA THR A 265 6.99 -1.57 -8.32
C THR A 265 7.26 -0.86 -7.00
N SER A 266 7.38 0.48 -7.07
CA SER A 266 7.56 1.31 -5.88
C SER A 266 6.37 1.19 -4.94
N ILE A 267 6.60 1.46 -3.65
CA ILE A 267 5.55 1.55 -2.64
C ILE A 267 4.39 2.45 -3.08
N MET A 268 4.65 3.60 -3.69
CA MET A 268 3.59 4.50 -4.15
C MET A 268 2.68 3.86 -5.19
N GLU A 269 3.23 3.09 -6.14
CA GLU A 269 2.41 2.38 -7.14
C GLU A 269 1.64 1.23 -6.49
N GLN A 270 2.25 0.50 -5.57
CA GLN A 270 1.54 -0.49 -4.74
C GLN A 270 0.34 0.13 -3.99
N LEU A 271 0.54 1.30 -3.36
CA LEU A 271 -0.53 2.04 -2.70
C LEU A 271 -1.62 2.51 -3.68
N LYS A 272 -1.27 2.98 -4.88
CA LYS A 272 -2.26 3.35 -5.90
C LYS A 272 -3.08 2.16 -6.40
N LEU A 273 -2.49 0.97 -6.47
CA LEU A 273 -3.18 -0.26 -6.87
C LEU A 273 -4.20 -0.73 -5.82
N GLY A 274 -4.05 -0.35 -4.56
CA GLY A 274 -4.99 -0.69 -3.49
C GLY A 274 -4.37 -1.37 -2.27
N ILE A 275 -3.05 -1.58 -2.26
CA ILE A 275 -2.35 -2.18 -1.11
C ILE A 275 -2.42 -1.23 0.09
N ARG A 276 -2.78 -1.76 1.26
CA ARG A 276 -2.92 -0.98 2.51
C ARG A 276 -2.17 -1.56 3.72
N TYR A 277 -1.44 -2.64 3.50
CA TYR A 277 -0.62 -3.32 4.49
C TYR A 277 0.77 -3.48 3.88
N LEU A 278 1.79 -2.95 4.55
CA LEU A 278 3.18 -3.07 4.14
C LEU A 278 3.94 -3.84 5.20
N ASP A 279 4.52 -4.97 4.80
CA ASP A 279 5.48 -5.72 5.60
C ASP A 279 6.90 -5.20 5.32
N ILE A 280 7.56 -4.68 6.36
CA ILE A 280 8.80 -3.91 6.22
C ILE A 280 9.86 -4.48 7.16
N ASP A 281 10.75 -5.30 6.58
CA ASP A 281 11.91 -5.83 7.29
C ASP A 281 13.04 -4.81 7.33
N THR A 282 13.48 -4.45 8.54
CA THR A 282 14.49 -3.40 8.77
C THR A 282 15.79 -3.97 9.30
N ASN A 283 16.92 -3.43 8.82
CA ASN A 283 18.26 -3.80 9.29
C ASN A 283 19.12 -2.56 9.51
N TYR A 284 19.95 -2.56 10.56
CA TYR A 284 20.89 -1.48 10.88
C TYR A 284 22.34 -1.77 10.44
N LYS A 285 22.88 -2.95 10.76
CA LYS A 285 24.31 -3.28 10.54
C LYS A 285 24.73 -3.33 9.09
N ARG A 286 23.89 -3.87 8.20
CA ARG A 286 24.27 -4.21 6.82
C ARG A 286 23.82 -3.17 5.80
N CYS A 287 22.61 -2.63 5.98
CA CYS A 287 21.94 -1.80 4.96
C CYS A 287 21.84 -0.31 5.35
N GLY A 288 22.60 0.10 6.37
CA GLY A 288 22.51 1.42 6.94
C GLY A 288 21.40 1.56 7.97
N VAL A 289 21.29 2.72 8.60
CA VAL A 289 20.27 2.96 9.61
C VAL A 289 18.90 3.02 8.93
N LEU A 290 18.07 1.99 9.16
CA LEU A 290 16.73 1.84 8.57
C LEU A 290 16.74 1.62 7.05
N GLY A 291 17.62 0.74 6.56
CA GLY A 291 17.46 0.13 5.25
C GLY A 291 16.53 -1.08 5.31
N THR A 292 15.82 -1.40 4.23
CA THR A 292 15.14 -2.69 4.13
C THR A 292 16.12 -3.80 3.78
N HIS A 293 15.83 -5.02 4.23
CA HIS A 293 16.77 -6.12 4.15
C HIS A 293 16.08 -7.47 3.97
N HIS A 294 16.67 -8.33 3.15
CA HIS A 294 16.34 -9.74 3.08
C HIS A 294 17.64 -10.56 2.93
N ASN A 295 17.98 -11.37 3.93
CA ASN A 295 19.19 -12.20 4.02
C ASN A 295 20.55 -11.48 3.87
N ILE A 296 21.00 -11.28 2.63
CA ILE A 296 22.26 -10.61 2.31
C ILE A 296 22.07 -9.35 1.47
N PHE A 297 20.83 -9.07 1.10
CA PHE A 297 20.46 -8.03 0.15
C PHE A 297 19.82 -6.86 0.88
N CYS A 298 20.19 -5.66 0.46
CA CYS A 298 19.60 -4.41 0.91
C CYS A 298 18.61 -3.92 -0.15
N GLY A 299 17.42 -3.54 0.29
CA GLY A 299 16.40 -2.90 -0.53
C GLY A 299 16.40 -1.38 -0.38
N GLU A 300 15.21 -0.80 -0.45
CA GLU A 300 14.94 0.63 -0.36
C GLU A 300 15.18 1.20 1.05
N SER A 301 15.36 2.52 1.17
CA SER A 301 15.38 3.18 2.49
C SER A 301 13.97 3.24 3.08
N VAL A 302 13.83 2.85 4.35
CA VAL A 302 12.57 3.01 5.11
C VAL A 302 12.10 4.47 5.12
N CYS A 303 13.02 5.44 5.07
CA CYS A 303 12.68 6.83 4.94
C CYS A 303 11.84 7.12 3.70
N HIS A 304 12.20 6.53 2.56
CA HIS A 304 11.48 6.74 1.31
C HIS A 304 10.08 6.12 1.36
N ILE A 305 9.95 4.92 1.95
CA ILE A 305 8.66 4.25 2.22
C ILE A 305 7.74 5.15 3.07
N ILE A 306 8.27 5.74 4.15
CA ILE A 306 7.53 6.64 5.04
C ILE A 306 7.09 7.91 4.30
N LYS A 307 7.96 8.50 3.47
CA LYS A 307 7.64 9.70 2.68
C LYS A 307 6.57 9.42 1.61
N GLN A 308 6.68 8.30 0.91
CA GLN A 308 5.67 7.84 -0.05
C GLN A 308 4.32 7.60 0.65
N THR A 309 4.32 6.92 1.80
CA THR A 309 3.14 6.74 2.66
C THR A 309 2.48 8.06 3.03
N ARG A 310 3.27 9.03 3.51
CA ARG A 310 2.76 10.35 3.88
C ARG A 310 2.09 11.04 2.70
N LYS A 311 2.75 11.02 1.55
CA LYS A 311 2.24 11.66 0.33
C LYS A 311 0.91 11.03 -0.08
N PHE A 312 0.86 9.70 -0.18
CA PHE A 312 -0.34 8.96 -0.55
C PHE A 312 -1.51 9.31 0.36
N LEU A 313 -1.31 9.33 1.68
CA LEU A 313 -2.37 9.63 2.63
C LEU A 313 -2.83 11.11 2.61
N ARG A 314 -1.98 12.04 2.16
CA ARG A 314 -2.38 13.44 1.94
C ARG A 314 -3.29 13.57 0.71
N GLU A 315 -2.95 12.86 -0.36
CA GLU A 315 -3.73 12.84 -1.61
C GLU A 315 -5.02 12.01 -1.48
N ASN A 316 -5.03 11.05 -0.55
CA ASN A 316 -6.15 10.14 -0.32
C ASN A 316 -6.62 10.23 1.14
N PRO A 317 -7.39 11.27 1.52
CA PRO A 317 -7.75 11.55 2.91
C PRO A 317 -8.69 10.50 3.55
N HIS A 318 -9.32 9.66 2.75
CA HIS A 318 -10.25 8.61 3.20
C HIS A 318 -9.59 7.24 3.42
N GLU A 319 -8.30 7.12 3.09
CA GLU A 319 -7.56 5.88 3.20
C GLU A 319 -6.88 5.71 4.56
N VAL A 320 -6.64 4.46 4.95
CA VAL A 320 -5.86 4.06 6.14
C VAL A 320 -4.76 3.09 5.74
N LEU A 321 -3.64 3.09 6.45
CA LEU A 321 -2.50 2.23 6.18
C LEU A 321 -2.05 1.49 7.43
N THR A 322 -1.61 0.25 7.26
CA THR A 322 -0.90 -0.52 8.27
C THR A 322 0.56 -0.68 7.85
N LEU A 323 1.47 -0.30 8.74
CA LEU A 323 2.91 -0.51 8.61
C LEU A 323 3.31 -1.58 9.62
N MET A 324 3.69 -2.76 9.13
CA MET A 324 4.22 -3.84 9.93
C MET A 324 5.74 -3.79 9.85
N PHE A 325 6.40 -3.60 10.99
CA PHE A 325 7.85 -3.74 11.11
C PHE A 325 8.08 -5.03 11.91
N ASN A 326 8.32 -6.11 11.18
CA ASN A 326 8.14 -7.48 11.66
C ASN A 326 9.35 -8.04 12.44
N HIS A 327 9.26 -9.31 12.83
CA HIS A 327 10.20 -10.06 13.67
C HIS A 327 11.62 -10.24 13.08
N GLU A 328 11.86 -9.89 11.81
CA GLU A 328 13.23 -9.89 11.27
C GLU A 328 14.01 -8.61 11.58
N MET A 329 13.43 -7.68 12.36
CA MET A 329 14.10 -6.46 12.80
C MET A 329 15.47 -6.76 13.44
N GLN A 330 16.54 -6.41 12.74
CA GLN A 330 17.90 -6.55 13.26
C GLN A 330 18.32 -5.30 14.03
N ASP A 331 19.05 -5.49 15.14
CA ASP A 331 19.56 -4.40 15.99
C ASP A 331 18.44 -3.49 16.54
N GLU A 332 17.38 -4.11 17.09
CA GLU A 332 16.18 -3.43 17.61
C GLU A 332 16.49 -2.20 18.49
N GLU A 333 17.51 -2.27 19.35
CA GLU A 333 17.93 -1.19 20.25
C GLU A 333 18.36 0.10 19.52
N LEU A 334 18.81 -0.03 18.26
CA LEU A 334 19.21 1.10 17.40
C LEU A 334 18.09 1.46 16.42
N VAL A 335 17.45 0.44 15.82
CA VAL A 335 16.37 0.61 14.84
C VAL A 335 15.15 1.26 15.47
N ILE A 336 14.65 0.74 16.59
CA ILE A 336 13.39 1.19 17.17
C ILE A 336 13.41 2.69 17.51
N PRO A 337 14.43 3.23 18.21
CA PRO A 337 14.49 4.67 18.48
C PRO A 337 14.58 5.51 17.21
N ALA A 338 15.36 5.10 16.21
CA ALA A 338 15.48 5.81 14.94
C ALA A 338 14.16 5.81 14.17
N LEU A 339 13.55 4.64 13.99
CA LEU A 339 12.29 4.45 13.28
C LEU A 339 11.16 5.22 13.94
N THR A 340 11.08 5.15 15.27
CA THR A 340 10.08 5.89 16.06
C THR A 340 10.17 7.39 15.81
N ARG A 341 11.40 7.95 15.76
CA ARG A 341 11.61 9.38 15.48
C ARG A 341 11.19 9.73 14.05
N GLN A 342 11.60 8.94 13.05
CA GLN A 342 11.27 9.19 11.65
C GLN A 342 9.77 9.10 11.40
N LEU A 343 9.10 8.04 11.88
CA LEU A 343 7.64 7.90 11.78
C LEU A 343 6.92 9.06 12.44
N LYS A 344 7.37 9.51 13.61
CA LYS A 344 6.77 10.65 14.31
C LYS A 344 6.96 11.95 13.51
N SER A 345 8.18 12.23 13.06
CA SER A 345 8.51 13.43 12.29
C SER A 345 7.71 13.51 10.98
N GLN A 346 7.60 12.39 10.28
CA GLN A 346 6.98 12.35 8.96
C GLN A 346 5.46 12.14 9.00
N LEU A 347 4.94 11.29 9.88
CA LEU A 347 3.54 10.84 9.86
C LEU A 347 2.67 11.42 10.97
N GLU A 348 3.20 12.14 11.96
CA GLU A 348 2.34 12.88 12.89
C GLU A 348 1.57 13.99 12.11
N PRO A 349 0.25 14.18 12.31
CA PRO A 349 -0.62 13.60 13.33
C PRO A 349 -1.34 12.29 12.93
N MET A 350 -1.06 11.69 11.77
CA MET A 350 -1.76 10.51 11.21
C MET A 350 -1.59 9.22 12.00
N LEU A 351 -0.54 9.12 12.85
CA LEU A 351 -0.28 7.95 13.68
C LEU A 351 -1.45 7.66 14.64
N ASN A 352 -2.02 6.46 14.53
CA ASN A 352 -3.18 6.00 15.29
C ASN A 352 -2.79 5.61 16.71
N ASN A 353 -3.47 6.16 17.71
CA ASN A 353 -3.28 5.79 19.11
C ASN A 353 -4.59 5.44 19.82
N ASN A 354 -5.66 5.19 19.07
CA ASN A 354 -7.01 5.06 19.63
C ASN A 354 -7.14 3.80 20.49
N VAL A 355 -6.61 2.65 20.01
CA VAL A 355 -6.63 1.37 20.75
C VAL A 355 -6.09 1.55 22.16
N ARG A 356 -4.89 2.12 22.26
CA ARG A 356 -4.15 2.23 23.53
C ARG A 356 -4.57 3.42 24.38
N LYS A 357 -5.28 4.40 23.81
CA LYS A 357 -5.89 5.50 24.57
C LYS A 357 -7.26 5.16 25.13
N SER A 358 -8.00 4.27 24.48
CA SER A 358 -9.37 3.91 24.90
C SER A 358 -9.43 3.23 26.27
N GLY A 359 -8.32 2.64 26.76
CA GLY A 359 -8.28 1.85 28.00
C GLY A 359 -8.94 0.47 27.87
N GLU A 360 -9.92 0.35 26.96
CA GLU A 360 -10.66 -0.88 26.64
C GLU A 360 -9.99 -1.73 25.55
N GLN A 361 -8.86 -1.25 24.98
CA GLN A 361 -8.13 -1.91 23.87
C GLN A 361 -8.99 -2.18 22.62
N ARG A 362 -9.94 -1.29 22.29
CA ARG A 362 -10.80 -1.46 21.11
C ARG A 362 -10.24 -0.77 19.87
N TRP A 363 -10.23 -1.48 18.74
CA TRP A 363 -9.89 -0.89 17.43
C TRP A 363 -10.93 0.15 16.99
N PRO A 364 -10.49 1.30 16.47
CA PRO A 364 -11.42 2.29 15.92
C PRO A 364 -12.03 1.77 14.62
N LYS A 365 -13.29 2.11 14.38
CA LYS A 365 -13.91 1.89 13.06
C LYS A 365 -13.20 2.74 12.00
N LEU A 366 -13.19 2.28 10.75
CA LEU A 366 -12.58 2.99 9.61
C LEU A 366 -12.98 4.49 9.59
N ARG A 367 -14.29 4.77 9.67
CA ARG A 367 -14.81 6.15 9.68
C ARG A 367 -14.28 7.00 10.85
N GLN A 368 -14.05 6.39 12.01
CA GLN A 368 -13.50 7.10 13.18
C GLN A 368 -12.01 7.42 12.96
N ALA A 369 -11.24 6.45 12.47
CA ALA A 369 -9.83 6.64 12.13
C ALA A 369 -9.65 7.76 11.08
N VAL A 370 -10.46 7.75 10.02
CA VAL A 370 -10.46 8.79 8.98
C VAL A 370 -10.82 10.17 9.55
N ARG A 371 -11.95 10.28 10.26
CA ARG A 371 -12.42 11.56 10.83
C ARG A 371 -11.44 12.18 11.82
N ALA A 372 -10.75 11.35 12.62
CA ALA A 372 -9.77 11.81 13.59
C ALA A 372 -8.38 12.06 12.98
N ASN A 373 -8.19 11.82 11.68
CA ASN A 373 -6.89 11.75 11.03
C ASN A 373 -5.91 10.86 11.81
N LYS A 374 -6.36 9.67 12.20
CA LYS A 374 -5.62 8.61 12.90
C LYS A 374 -5.55 7.38 11.99
N ARG A 375 -4.91 7.55 10.85
CA ARG A 375 -5.03 6.69 9.68
C ARG A 375 -3.85 5.76 9.45
N VAL A 376 -2.77 5.87 10.24
CA VAL A 376 -1.60 4.97 10.16
C VAL A 376 -1.55 4.10 11.41
N PHE A 377 -1.65 2.79 11.23
CA PHE A 377 -1.45 1.79 12.27
C PHE A 377 -0.03 1.24 12.17
N VAL A 378 0.74 1.29 13.26
CA VAL A 378 2.14 0.84 13.27
C VAL A 378 2.31 -0.30 14.25
N PHE A 379 2.91 -1.40 13.79
CA PHE A 379 3.18 -2.58 14.59
C PHE A 379 4.68 -2.85 14.66
N PHE A 380 5.20 -3.07 15.87
CA PHE A 380 6.59 -3.45 16.15
C PHE A 380 6.65 -4.81 16.87
N PRO A 381 7.82 -5.47 16.93
CA PRO A 381 8.05 -6.64 17.77
C PRO A 381 7.91 -6.28 19.26
N PRO A 382 7.51 -7.21 20.13
CA PRO A 382 7.16 -6.92 21.52
C PRO A 382 8.34 -6.39 22.37
N PHE A 383 8.52 -5.06 22.42
CA PHE A 383 9.47 -4.34 23.28
C PHE A 383 8.80 -3.38 24.29
N SER A 384 8.82 -3.72 25.58
CA SER A 384 7.97 -3.13 26.63
C SER A 384 8.10 -1.61 26.82
N ALA A 385 9.31 -1.05 26.81
CA ALA A 385 9.55 0.36 27.14
C ALA A 385 9.05 1.33 26.06
N VAL A 386 9.12 0.92 24.79
CA VAL A 386 8.77 1.75 23.63
C VAL A 386 7.26 1.95 23.56
N TYR A 387 6.50 0.89 23.85
CA TYR A 387 5.05 0.97 23.91
C TYR A 387 4.57 1.95 24.99
N LEU A 388 5.15 1.92 26.19
CA LEU A 388 4.71 2.82 27.26
C LEU A 388 4.85 4.30 26.88
N ARG A 389 5.93 4.64 26.18
CA ARG A 389 6.22 6.02 25.75
C ARG A 389 5.47 6.44 24.48
N ASN A 390 5.16 5.48 23.60
CA ASN A 390 4.54 5.73 22.30
C ASN A 390 3.23 4.94 22.17
N LYS A 391 2.12 5.55 22.63
CA LYS A 391 0.77 4.93 22.55
C LYS A 391 0.27 4.65 21.14
N TRP A 392 0.95 5.15 20.11
CA TRP A 392 0.60 4.91 18.70
C TRP A 392 1.30 3.69 18.09
N ILE A 393 2.23 3.07 18.83
CA ILE A 393 2.85 1.82 18.43
C ILE A 393 2.06 0.69 19.08
N HIS A 394 1.65 -0.28 18.25
CA HIS A 394 0.97 -1.50 18.62
C HIS A 394 1.97 -2.66 18.61
N ALA A 395 1.72 -3.67 19.44
CA ALA A 395 2.60 -4.83 19.50
C ALA A 395 2.17 -5.89 18.48
N GLU A 396 3.14 -6.57 17.87
CA GLU A 396 2.88 -7.62 16.87
C GLU A 396 1.99 -8.75 17.42
N PHE A 397 2.00 -9.03 18.73
CA PHE A 397 1.21 -10.14 19.31
C PHE A 397 -0.31 -10.05 19.07
N TRP A 398 -0.82 -8.88 18.65
CA TRP A 398 -2.21 -8.68 18.20
C TRP A 398 -2.52 -9.46 16.92
N TYR A 399 -1.51 -9.75 16.11
CA TYR A 399 -1.58 -10.57 14.91
C TYR A 399 -1.26 -12.04 15.19
N ALA A 400 -1.89 -12.91 14.42
CA ALA A 400 -1.31 -14.16 13.97
C ALA A 400 -0.98 -14.06 12.48
N SER A 401 -0.02 -14.86 12.03
CA SER A 401 0.22 -15.08 10.61
C SER A 401 0.04 -16.57 10.28
N THR A 402 -0.52 -16.85 9.10
CA THR A 402 -0.55 -18.20 8.54
C THR A 402 0.77 -18.59 7.87
N TRP A 403 1.75 -17.69 7.88
CA TRP A 403 3.06 -17.95 7.30
C TRP A 403 3.68 -19.24 7.83
N LYS A 404 4.31 -19.93 6.89
CA LYS A 404 5.14 -21.09 7.11
C LYS A 404 6.05 -21.18 5.90
N GLU A 405 7.31 -21.47 6.14
CA GLU A 405 8.21 -21.86 5.06
C GLU A 405 7.62 -23.08 4.32
N PHE A 406 7.37 -22.91 3.03
CA PHE A 406 6.99 -24.00 2.14
C PHE A 406 7.75 -23.85 0.84
N THR A 407 8.31 -24.97 0.39
CA THR A 407 8.79 -25.15 -0.97
C THR A 407 7.63 -25.71 -1.78
N VAL A 408 7.36 -25.13 -2.94
CA VAL A 408 6.44 -25.73 -3.90
C VAL A 408 7.17 -26.90 -4.53
N GLU A 409 7.06 -28.09 -3.92
CA GLU A 409 7.44 -29.33 -4.59
C GLU A 409 6.48 -29.51 -5.78
N ASP A 410 7.04 -29.59 -6.99
CA ASP A 410 6.34 -29.85 -8.25
C ASP A 410 5.31 -28.81 -8.77
N GLY A 411 5.43 -27.53 -8.36
CA GLY A 411 4.62 -26.44 -8.95
C GLY A 411 3.14 -26.40 -8.52
N ASN A 412 2.75 -27.14 -7.47
CA ASN A 412 1.36 -27.19 -7.01
C ASN A 412 1.14 -26.48 -5.65
N CYS A 413 0.65 -25.25 -5.69
CA CYS A 413 0.35 -24.46 -4.50
C CYS A 413 -0.89 -24.92 -3.71
N SER A 414 -1.66 -25.93 -4.15
CA SER A 414 -2.92 -26.33 -3.48
C SER A 414 -2.74 -26.74 -2.01
N ALA A 415 -1.57 -27.29 -1.64
CA ALA A 415 -1.25 -27.65 -0.27
C ALA A 415 -1.32 -26.45 0.71
N ILE A 416 -1.10 -25.23 0.21
CA ILE A 416 -1.13 -23.99 1.01
C ILE A 416 -2.51 -23.72 1.60
N VAL A 417 -3.59 -24.17 0.93
CA VAL A 417 -4.96 -23.97 1.40
C VAL A 417 -5.18 -24.76 2.70
N SER A 418 -4.80 -26.04 2.71
CA SER A 418 -4.89 -26.89 3.90
C SER A 418 -3.99 -26.39 5.04
N HIS A 419 -2.83 -25.81 4.69
CA HIS A 419 -1.93 -25.24 5.68
C HIS A 419 -2.53 -23.98 6.33
N THR A 420 -3.10 -23.11 5.51
CA THR A 420 -3.79 -21.89 5.94
C THR A 420 -4.94 -22.22 6.87
N GLU A 421 -5.75 -23.22 6.52
CA GLU A 421 -6.84 -23.71 7.36
C GLU A 421 -6.33 -24.11 8.75
N GLN A 422 -5.30 -24.97 8.79
CA GLN A 422 -4.74 -25.47 10.05
C GLN A 422 -4.20 -24.34 10.93
N LYS A 423 -3.49 -23.37 10.34
CA LYS A 423 -2.93 -22.22 11.06
C LYS A 423 -4.03 -21.27 11.55
N CYS A 424 -5.04 -20.99 10.74
CA CYS A 424 -6.19 -20.18 11.14
C CYS A 424 -6.99 -20.85 12.26
N ARG A 425 -7.18 -22.17 12.23
CA ARG A 425 -7.83 -22.93 13.30
C ARG A 425 -7.08 -22.80 14.63
N ARG A 426 -5.75 -22.92 14.60
CA ARG A 426 -4.91 -22.77 15.82
C ARG A 426 -4.90 -21.35 16.34
N SER A 427 -4.95 -20.37 15.44
CA SER A 427 -4.86 -18.95 15.77
C SER A 427 -6.22 -18.27 15.94
N HIS A 428 -7.30 -19.06 16.08
CA HIS A 428 -8.67 -18.55 16.10
C HIS A 428 -8.87 -17.43 17.14
N GLU A 429 -8.33 -17.56 18.35
CA GLU A 429 -8.44 -16.58 19.45
C GLU A 429 -7.71 -15.24 19.22
N LYS A 430 -6.83 -15.16 18.22
CA LYS A 430 -6.10 -13.90 17.93
C LYS A 430 -7.06 -12.85 17.38
N GLU A 431 -6.86 -11.59 17.75
CA GLU A 431 -7.77 -10.54 17.28
C GLU A 431 -7.61 -10.28 15.79
N LEU A 432 -6.36 -10.19 15.32
CA LEU A 432 -6.03 -9.98 13.91
C LEU A 432 -5.34 -11.21 13.34
N ILE A 433 -5.60 -11.49 12.06
CA ILE A 433 -4.91 -12.54 11.32
C ILE A 433 -4.49 -12.06 9.94
N GLU A 434 -3.24 -12.31 9.63
CA GLU A 434 -2.65 -12.22 8.30
C GLU A 434 -2.66 -13.61 7.65
N VAL A 435 -3.29 -13.70 6.49
CA VAL A 435 -3.19 -14.85 5.59
C VAL A 435 -2.01 -14.58 4.66
N SER A 436 -0.92 -15.29 4.88
CA SER A 436 0.33 -15.12 4.13
C SER A 436 0.43 -16.13 2.99
N VAL A 437 0.71 -15.63 1.79
CA VAL A 437 0.97 -16.38 0.55
C VAL A 437 2.35 -15.98 0.04
N VAL A 438 3.37 -16.34 0.83
CA VAL A 438 4.77 -15.97 0.55
C VAL A 438 5.54 -17.26 0.41
N ALA A 439 6.08 -17.50 -0.79
CA ALA A 439 6.75 -18.75 -1.12
C ALA A 439 8.26 -18.56 -1.12
N THR A 440 9.01 -19.53 -0.60
CA THR A 440 10.47 -19.46 -0.57
C THR A 440 11.02 -19.94 -1.92
N ALA A 441 11.79 -19.08 -2.59
CA ALA A 441 12.49 -19.44 -3.81
C ALA A 441 13.45 -20.62 -3.59
N ASN A 442 13.65 -21.41 -4.64
CA ASN A 442 14.63 -22.49 -4.65
C ASN A 442 15.47 -22.42 -5.94
N ILE A 443 16.42 -23.34 -6.12
CA ILE A 443 17.35 -23.30 -7.26
C ILE A 443 16.68 -23.42 -8.63
N TRP A 444 15.43 -23.89 -8.68
CA TRP A 444 14.65 -24.12 -9.89
C TRP A 444 13.48 -23.13 -10.08
N SER A 445 13.13 -22.34 -9.06
CA SER A 445 11.92 -21.52 -9.08
C SER A 445 12.10 -20.18 -8.38
N CYS A 446 11.81 -19.09 -9.12
CA CYS A 446 11.87 -17.73 -8.60
C CYS A 446 10.61 -17.36 -7.81
N VAL A 447 10.75 -16.46 -6.83
CA VAL A 447 9.62 -15.91 -6.05
C VAL A 447 8.48 -15.45 -6.97
N LYS A 448 8.80 -14.77 -8.08
CA LYS A 448 7.81 -14.32 -9.06
C LYS A 448 7.02 -15.47 -9.71
N GLY A 449 7.69 -16.57 -10.06
CA GLY A 449 7.05 -17.72 -10.68
C GLY A 449 6.14 -18.44 -9.68
N LEU A 450 6.63 -18.64 -8.45
CA LEU A 450 5.85 -19.23 -7.36
C LEU A 450 4.61 -18.38 -7.01
N ALA A 451 4.78 -17.05 -6.94
CA ALA A 451 3.67 -16.13 -6.76
C ALA A 451 2.63 -16.27 -7.88
N GLN A 452 3.06 -16.45 -9.13
CA GLN A 452 2.15 -16.65 -10.26
C GLN A 452 1.35 -17.96 -10.15
N GLU A 453 1.99 -19.05 -9.75
CA GLU A 453 1.36 -20.37 -9.56
C GLU A 453 0.36 -20.38 -8.40
N CYS A 454 0.66 -19.66 -7.32
CA CYS A 454 -0.17 -19.66 -6.11
C CYS A 454 -1.41 -18.77 -6.19
N ARG A 455 -1.47 -17.80 -7.11
CA ARG A 455 -2.56 -16.80 -7.18
C ARG A 455 -3.95 -17.39 -7.27
N GLN A 456 -4.12 -18.46 -8.04
CA GLN A 456 -5.42 -19.13 -8.21
C GLN A 456 -6.02 -19.63 -6.88
N PHE A 457 -5.20 -19.78 -5.83
CA PHE A 457 -5.63 -20.25 -4.52
C PHE A 457 -5.95 -19.11 -3.52
N HIS A 458 -5.78 -17.83 -3.88
CA HIS A 458 -6.01 -16.71 -2.96
C HIS A 458 -7.42 -16.71 -2.33
N HIS A 459 -8.47 -16.92 -3.14
CA HIS A 459 -9.84 -17.00 -2.65
C HIS A 459 -10.03 -18.20 -1.71
N ASP A 460 -9.48 -19.36 -2.08
CA ASP A 460 -9.62 -20.59 -1.31
C ASP A 460 -8.88 -20.51 0.04
N MET A 461 -7.71 -19.88 0.10
CA MET A 461 -7.00 -19.63 1.35
C MET A 461 -7.79 -18.73 2.29
N LEU A 462 -8.37 -17.65 1.76
CA LEU A 462 -9.20 -16.75 2.56
C LEU A 462 -10.47 -17.44 3.08
N ARG A 463 -11.16 -18.23 2.23
CA ARG A 463 -12.31 -19.07 2.62
C ARG A 463 -11.93 -20.11 3.68
N ALA A 464 -10.81 -20.81 3.49
CA ALA A 464 -10.32 -21.81 4.43
C ALA A 464 -10.04 -21.20 5.82
N CYS A 465 -9.61 -19.94 5.86
CA CYS A 465 -9.44 -19.21 7.11
C CYS A 465 -10.78 -18.74 7.70
N GLU A 466 -11.70 -18.22 6.88
CA GLU A 466 -12.92 -17.56 7.33
C GLU A 466 -13.83 -18.47 8.17
N GLN A 467 -13.93 -19.76 7.81
CA GLN A 467 -14.74 -20.74 8.53
C GLN A 467 -14.37 -20.90 10.01
N HIS A 468 -13.13 -20.59 10.38
CA HIS A 468 -12.65 -20.61 11.77
C HIS A 468 -12.81 -19.25 12.45
N ARG A 469 -12.71 -18.16 11.68
CA ARG A 469 -12.79 -16.78 12.17
C ARG A 469 -14.22 -16.35 12.44
N TYR A 470 -15.15 -16.62 11.51
CA TYR A 470 -16.55 -16.20 11.62
C TYR A 470 -17.26 -16.82 12.82
N ARG A 471 -16.88 -18.03 13.26
CA ARG A 471 -17.42 -18.66 14.48
C ARG A 471 -17.22 -17.81 15.73
N GLN A 472 -16.19 -16.98 15.75
CA GLN A 472 -15.89 -16.06 16.85
C GLN A 472 -16.26 -14.60 16.53
N ASN A 473 -17.07 -14.38 15.49
CA ASN A 473 -17.39 -13.03 15.00
C ASN A 473 -16.14 -12.22 14.62
N ASN A 474 -15.11 -12.89 14.10
CA ASN A 474 -13.88 -12.31 13.56
C ASN A 474 -13.78 -12.56 12.06
N SER A 475 -12.87 -11.88 11.36
CA SER A 475 -12.62 -12.04 9.93
C SER A 475 -11.15 -12.33 9.65
N PRO A 476 -10.79 -12.89 8.48
CA PRO A 476 -9.47 -12.68 7.90
C PRO A 476 -9.22 -11.17 7.69
N ASN A 477 -8.05 -10.65 8.10
CA ASN A 477 -7.82 -9.20 8.14
C ASN A 477 -6.87 -8.71 7.04
N VAL A 478 -5.84 -9.50 6.71
CA VAL A 478 -4.82 -9.16 5.73
C VAL A 478 -4.59 -10.37 4.83
N LEU A 479 -4.46 -10.15 3.53
CA LEU A 479 -3.88 -11.11 2.58
C LEU A 479 -2.53 -10.56 2.15
N LEU A 480 -1.43 -11.15 2.63
CA LEU A 480 -0.06 -10.78 2.29
C LEU A 480 0.43 -11.69 1.17
N VAL A 481 0.91 -11.12 0.07
CA VAL A 481 1.32 -11.87 -1.13
C VAL A 481 2.60 -11.28 -1.72
N ASP A 482 3.37 -12.11 -2.42
CA ASP A 482 4.45 -11.66 -3.29
C ASP A 482 3.93 -11.22 -4.68
N TYR A 483 4.59 -10.25 -5.30
CA TYR A 483 4.30 -9.69 -6.62
C TYR A 483 2.82 -9.34 -6.83
N PRO A 484 2.24 -8.43 -6.02
CA PRO A 484 0.84 -8.06 -6.12
C PRO A 484 0.52 -7.22 -7.37
N GLU A 485 1.51 -6.81 -8.17
CA GLU A 485 1.34 -5.79 -9.22
C GLU A 485 0.84 -6.33 -10.56
N GLU A 486 -0.19 -7.14 -10.48
CA GLU A 486 -0.88 -7.71 -11.62
C GLU A 486 -2.02 -6.82 -12.14
N ASP A 487 -2.67 -7.27 -13.21
CA ASP A 487 -3.91 -6.65 -13.67
C ASP A 487 -4.96 -6.73 -12.55
N PRO A 488 -5.36 -5.60 -11.94
CA PRO A 488 -6.33 -5.59 -10.84
C PRO A 488 -7.73 -6.01 -11.29
N HIS A 489 -7.98 -6.08 -12.60
CA HIS A 489 -9.22 -6.57 -13.17
C HIS A 489 -9.17 -8.07 -13.51
N SER A 490 -8.00 -8.72 -13.39
CA SER A 490 -7.91 -10.16 -13.50
C SER A 490 -8.72 -10.80 -12.37
N PRO A 491 -9.59 -11.77 -12.65
CA PRO A 491 -10.38 -12.38 -11.60
C PRO A 491 -9.53 -13.15 -10.59
N SER A 492 -8.41 -13.74 -11.01
CA SER A 492 -7.42 -14.42 -10.15
C SER A 492 -6.52 -13.47 -9.35
N SER A 493 -6.73 -12.16 -9.49
CA SER A 493 -5.90 -11.19 -8.80
C SER A 493 -6.12 -11.20 -7.28
N VAL A 494 -5.08 -10.82 -6.54
CA VAL A 494 -5.17 -10.53 -5.11
C VAL A 494 -6.27 -9.49 -4.81
N PHE A 495 -6.46 -8.51 -5.70
CA PHE A 495 -7.47 -7.47 -5.55
C PHE A 495 -8.89 -8.03 -5.63
N SER A 496 -9.15 -8.93 -6.57
CA SER A 496 -10.42 -9.67 -6.68
C SER A 496 -10.68 -10.52 -5.43
N ALA A 497 -9.66 -11.25 -4.95
CA ALA A 497 -9.78 -12.08 -3.75
C ALA A 497 -10.15 -11.26 -2.51
N VAL A 498 -9.44 -10.14 -2.29
CA VAL A 498 -9.68 -9.23 -1.16
C VAL A 498 -11.00 -8.48 -1.30
N PHE A 499 -11.40 -8.08 -2.52
CA PHE A 499 -12.70 -7.47 -2.78
C PHE A 499 -13.83 -8.39 -2.33
N HIS A 500 -13.83 -9.64 -2.81
CA HIS A 500 -14.84 -10.63 -2.43
C HIS A 500 -14.83 -10.93 -0.93
N GLN A 501 -13.65 -11.02 -0.31
CA GLN A 501 -13.56 -11.23 1.14
C GLN A 501 -14.11 -10.04 1.93
N ASN A 502 -13.90 -8.80 1.47
CA ASN A 502 -14.48 -7.62 2.10
C ASN A 502 -16.01 -7.64 2.04
N ILE A 503 -16.60 -8.07 0.92
CA ILE A 503 -18.05 -8.23 0.81
C ILE A 503 -18.57 -9.31 1.77
N ARG A 504 -17.90 -10.47 1.86
CA ARG A 504 -18.27 -11.52 2.83
C ARG A 504 -18.14 -11.04 4.27
N ASN A 505 -17.09 -10.30 4.59
CA ASN A 505 -16.91 -9.66 5.89
C ASN A 505 -18.07 -8.69 6.18
N LEU A 506 -18.46 -7.84 5.22
CA LEU A 506 -19.60 -6.94 5.38
C LEU A 506 -20.90 -7.70 5.61
N HIS A 507 -21.19 -8.73 4.81
CA HIS A 507 -22.37 -9.57 4.96
C HIS A 507 -22.42 -10.25 6.35
N ARG A 508 -21.27 -10.75 6.82
CA ARG A 508 -21.15 -11.39 8.14
C ARG A 508 -21.47 -10.42 9.27
N HIS A 509 -20.91 -9.20 9.21
CA HIS A 509 -21.02 -8.21 10.28
C HIS A 509 -22.25 -7.29 10.16
N ARG A 510 -22.91 -7.30 8.99
CA ARG A 510 -24.13 -6.54 8.67
C ARG A 510 -25.02 -7.33 7.71
N GLN A 511 -25.86 -8.20 8.26
CA GLN A 511 -26.81 -8.99 7.46
C GLN A 511 -27.71 -8.08 6.61
N GLY A 512 -27.90 -8.46 5.34
CA GLY A 512 -28.79 -7.78 4.40
C GLY A 512 -28.21 -6.57 3.67
N THR A 513 -26.91 -6.25 3.83
CA THR A 513 -26.32 -5.12 3.12
C THR A 513 -25.80 -5.45 1.72
N CYS A 514 -25.59 -6.72 1.39
CA CYS A 514 -24.97 -7.11 0.12
C CYS A 514 -25.55 -8.44 -0.39
N GLN A 515 -25.76 -8.54 -1.70
CA GLN A 515 -26.11 -9.77 -2.41
C GLN A 515 -25.48 -9.80 -3.81
N VAL A 516 -25.25 -10.98 -4.37
CA VAL A 516 -24.88 -11.12 -5.78
C VAL A 516 -26.15 -11.11 -6.60
N ARG A 517 -26.27 -10.17 -7.54
CA ARG A 517 -27.40 -10.14 -8.47
C ARG A 517 -27.08 -11.01 -9.67
N ILE A 518 -27.90 -12.02 -9.88
CA ILE A 518 -27.86 -12.91 -11.05
C ILE A 518 -29.25 -12.84 -11.69
N ASP A 519 -29.33 -12.61 -12.99
CA ASP A 519 -30.60 -12.60 -13.71
C ASP A 519 -30.88 -13.94 -14.43
N ALA A 520 -29.85 -14.75 -14.69
CA ALA A 520 -29.97 -16.15 -15.12
C ALA A 520 -28.62 -16.87 -14.96
N ALA A 521 -28.63 -18.21 -14.93
CA ALA A 521 -27.42 -19.03 -14.98
C ALA A 521 -27.61 -20.22 -15.92
N VAL A 522 -26.54 -20.76 -16.48
CA VAL A 522 -26.58 -21.97 -17.31
C VAL A 522 -25.17 -22.58 -17.41
N ARG A 523 -25.04 -23.91 -17.49
CA ARG A 523 -23.73 -24.51 -17.83
C ARG A 523 -23.37 -24.19 -19.26
N ARG A 524 -22.07 -24.20 -19.58
CA ARG A 524 -21.61 -24.10 -20.97
C ARG A 524 -21.42 -25.50 -21.55
N PRO A 525 -22.26 -25.96 -22.49
CA PRO A 525 -22.14 -27.33 -23.04
C PRO A 525 -20.80 -27.62 -23.71
N SER A 526 -20.19 -26.60 -24.34
CA SER A 526 -18.93 -26.74 -25.07
C SER A 526 -17.70 -26.76 -24.17
N GLU A 527 -17.83 -26.45 -22.88
CA GLU A 527 -16.72 -26.37 -21.92
C GLU A 527 -17.19 -26.91 -20.56
N GLU A 528 -16.83 -28.16 -20.26
CA GLU A 528 -17.38 -28.91 -19.13
C GLU A 528 -17.09 -28.30 -17.76
N ASP A 529 -16.09 -27.43 -17.62
CA ASP A 529 -15.75 -26.74 -16.36
C ASP A 529 -16.43 -25.38 -16.18
N GLU A 530 -17.17 -24.90 -17.19
CA GLU A 530 -17.66 -23.52 -17.21
C GLU A 530 -19.18 -23.39 -17.01
N SER A 531 -19.56 -22.33 -16.31
CA SER A 531 -20.95 -21.86 -16.24
C SER A 531 -21.02 -20.38 -16.53
N LEU A 532 -22.14 -19.95 -17.11
CA LEU A 532 -22.41 -18.58 -17.50
C LEU A 532 -23.45 -18.00 -16.55
N PHE A 533 -23.09 -16.89 -15.91
CA PHE A 533 -23.99 -16.12 -15.05
C PHE A 533 -24.33 -14.80 -15.73
N PHE A 534 -25.60 -14.58 -16.02
CA PHE A 534 -26.09 -13.38 -16.69
C PHE A 534 -26.38 -12.28 -15.68
N VAL A 535 -25.85 -11.09 -15.93
CA VAL A 535 -25.95 -9.92 -15.05
C VAL A 535 -26.12 -8.67 -15.92
N GLY A 536 -27.38 -8.27 -16.13
CA GLY A 536 -27.77 -7.26 -17.10
C GLY A 536 -27.28 -7.64 -18.50
N SER A 537 -26.50 -6.74 -19.11
CA SER A 537 -25.95 -6.94 -20.45
C SER A 537 -24.61 -7.69 -20.47
N LYS A 538 -24.18 -8.20 -19.32
CA LYS A 538 -22.87 -8.85 -19.14
C LYS A 538 -23.09 -10.31 -18.78
N VAL A 539 -22.15 -11.15 -19.22
CA VAL A 539 -22.11 -12.56 -18.83
C VAL A 539 -20.80 -12.81 -18.10
N LYS A 540 -20.90 -13.29 -16.87
CA LYS A 540 -19.77 -13.68 -16.04
C LYS A 540 -19.52 -15.16 -16.26
N VAL A 541 -18.33 -15.50 -16.75
CA VAL A 541 -17.93 -16.90 -16.92
C VAL A 541 -17.28 -17.37 -15.63
N PHE A 542 -17.83 -18.41 -15.05
CA PHE A 542 -17.36 -19.04 -13.82
C PHE A 542 -16.71 -20.38 -14.14
N SER A 543 -15.55 -20.64 -13.55
CA SER A 543 -14.86 -21.93 -13.60
C SER A 543 -15.10 -22.67 -12.29
N HIS A 544 -15.58 -23.90 -12.39
CA HIS A 544 -15.86 -24.75 -11.23
C HIS A 544 -14.58 -25.28 -10.59
N SER A 545 -13.57 -25.63 -11.39
CA SER A 545 -12.25 -26.04 -10.90
C SER A 545 -11.56 -24.93 -10.11
N ASN A 546 -11.61 -23.68 -10.59
CA ASN A 546 -11.04 -22.51 -9.92
C ASN A 546 -11.97 -21.89 -8.85
N LYS A 547 -13.25 -22.30 -8.80
CA LYS A 547 -14.28 -21.80 -7.88
C LYS A 547 -14.46 -20.28 -7.87
N MET A 548 -14.37 -19.66 -9.05
CA MET A 548 -14.43 -18.21 -9.22
C MET A 548 -14.81 -17.80 -10.64
N GLN A 549 -15.27 -16.55 -10.79
CA GLN A 549 -15.33 -15.89 -12.10
C GLN A 549 -13.93 -15.88 -12.72
N ILE A 550 -13.81 -16.15 -14.02
CA ILE A 550 -12.53 -16.14 -14.76
C ILE A 550 -12.51 -15.13 -15.92
N ARG A 551 -13.67 -14.67 -16.39
CA ARG A 551 -13.77 -13.56 -17.36
C ARG A 551 -15.18 -12.97 -17.43
N GLU A 552 -15.29 -11.79 -18.02
CA GLU A 552 -16.56 -11.15 -18.40
C GLU A 552 -16.64 -11.07 -19.92
N ILE A 553 -17.81 -11.40 -20.48
CA ILE A 553 -18.09 -11.27 -21.91
C ILE A 553 -19.42 -10.55 -22.14
N ARG A 554 -19.69 -10.21 -23.41
CA ARG A 554 -20.99 -9.72 -23.86
C ARG A 554 -21.44 -10.56 -25.05
N ILE A 555 -22.71 -10.96 -25.04
CA ILE A 555 -23.33 -11.62 -26.18
C ILE A 555 -23.96 -10.53 -27.04
N PRO A 556 -23.58 -10.39 -28.33
CA PRO A 556 -24.18 -9.41 -29.22
C PRO A 556 -25.72 -9.52 -29.23
N ARG A 557 -26.41 -8.37 -29.26
CA ARG A 557 -27.88 -8.27 -29.29
C ARG A 557 -28.63 -8.76 -28.04
N VAL A 558 -27.92 -9.19 -27.00
CA VAL A 558 -28.50 -9.57 -25.70
C VAL A 558 -28.18 -8.48 -24.69
N SER A 559 -29.20 -7.74 -24.26
CA SER A 559 -29.05 -6.64 -23.29
C SER A 559 -29.42 -7.03 -21.86
N SER A 560 -30.30 -8.02 -21.71
CA SER A 560 -30.68 -8.66 -20.45
C SER A 560 -31.42 -9.96 -20.76
N VAL A 561 -31.50 -10.84 -19.78
CA VAL A 561 -32.27 -12.08 -19.82
C VAL A 561 -33.03 -12.23 -18.51
N ASP A 562 -34.07 -13.06 -18.52
CA ASP A 562 -34.83 -13.46 -17.33
C ASP A 562 -34.59 -14.94 -16.99
N ALA A 563 -34.22 -15.76 -17.98
CA ALA A 563 -33.84 -17.15 -17.78
C ALA A 563 -32.92 -17.64 -18.91
N ALA A 564 -32.18 -18.72 -18.65
CA ALA A 564 -31.33 -19.38 -19.63
C ALA A 564 -31.31 -20.89 -19.35
N TYR A 565 -31.26 -21.72 -20.39
CA TYR A 565 -31.11 -23.17 -20.25
C TYR A 565 -30.40 -23.77 -21.47
N VAL A 566 -29.86 -24.98 -21.31
CA VAL A 566 -29.30 -25.76 -22.43
C VAL A 566 -30.42 -26.51 -23.12
N SER A 567 -30.59 -26.32 -24.43
CA SER A 567 -31.55 -27.05 -25.26
C SER A 567 -30.98 -28.38 -25.76
N ASP A 568 -31.84 -29.29 -26.18
CA ASP A 568 -31.48 -30.64 -26.65
C ASP A 568 -30.48 -30.66 -27.82
N ASP A 569 -30.47 -29.60 -28.62
CA ASP A 569 -29.51 -29.40 -29.71
C ASP A 569 -28.12 -28.92 -29.24
N GLY A 570 -27.89 -28.84 -27.92
CA GLY A 570 -26.64 -28.42 -27.32
C GLY A 570 -26.38 -26.90 -27.38
N HIS A 571 -27.38 -26.12 -27.79
CA HIS A 571 -27.32 -24.66 -27.78
C HIS A 571 -27.90 -24.08 -26.48
N ILE A 572 -27.55 -22.83 -26.21
CA ILE A 572 -28.06 -22.11 -25.05
C ILE A 572 -29.27 -21.31 -25.51
N THR A 573 -30.43 -21.56 -24.91
CA THR A 573 -31.62 -20.75 -25.14
C THR A 573 -31.72 -19.70 -24.04
N LEU A 574 -31.79 -18.44 -24.45
CA LEU A 574 -31.98 -17.29 -23.56
C LEU A 574 -33.43 -16.83 -23.65
N ILE A 575 -34.03 -16.47 -22.52
CA ILE A 575 -35.42 -16.01 -22.44
C ILE A 575 -35.46 -14.58 -21.91
N LYS A 576 -36.31 -13.75 -22.51
CA LYS A 576 -36.66 -12.41 -22.03
C LYS A 576 -38.15 -12.16 -22.25
N GLY A 577 -38.90 -12.04 -21.16
CA GLY A 577 -40.36 -12.02 -21.22
C GLY A 577 -40.89 -13.27 -21.92
N CYS A 578 -41.68 -13.08 -22.97
CA CYS A 578 -42.21 -14.17 -23.81
C CYS A 578 -41.44 -14.40 -25.11
N LYS A 579 -40.15 -14.01 -25.13
CA LYS A 579 -39.29 -14.22 -26.28
C LYS A 579 -38.08 -15.04 -25.91
N SER A 580 -37.62 -15.84 -26.85
CA SER A 580 -36.40 -16.62 -26.76
C SER A 580 -35.44 -16.31 -27.90
N ILE A 581 -34.15 -16.50 -27.67
CA ILE A 581 -33.13 -16.50 -28.73
C ILE A 581 -32.10 -17.59 -28.45
N LYS A 582 -31.66 -18.29 -29.49
CA LYS A 582 -30.63 -19.31 -29.39
C LYS A 582 -29.23 -18.72 -29.54
N VAL A 583 -28.31 -19.22 -28.72
CA VAL A 583 -26.90 -18.85 -28.71
C VAL A 583 -26.06 -20.10 -28.88
N ASN A 584 -25.08 -20.04 -29.79
CA ASN A 584 -24.11 -21.10 -29.96
C ASN A 584 -23.25 -21.24 -28.69
N SER A 585 -23.20 -22.44 -28.11
CA SER A 585 -22.48 -22.70 -26.86
C SER A 585 -20.96 -22.46 -26.96
N SER A 586 -20.36 -22.70 -28.13
CA SER A 586 -18.93 -22.52 -28.37
C SER A 586 -18.58 -21.06 -28.69
N SER A 587 -19.22 -20.46 -29.71
CA SER A 587 -18.87 -19.10 -30.16
C SER A 587 -19.52 -17.99 -29.33
N LEU A 588 -20.55 -18.32 -28.54
CA LEU A 588 -21.37 -17.38 -27.77
C LEU A 588 -21.94 -16.25 -28.64
N GLN A 589 -22.26 -16.58 -29.89
CA GLN A 589 -22.97 -15.73 -30.83
C GLN A 589 -24.43 -16.19 -30.99
N THR A 590 -25.32 -15.23 -31.21
CA THR A 590 -26.73 -15.51 -31.52
C THR A 590 -26.83 -16.24 -32.86
N LEU A 591 -27.57 -17.35 -32.88
CA LEU A 591 -27.82 -18.13 -34.09
C LEU A 591 -28.91 -17.49 -34.97
N GLU A 592 -29.78 -16.70 -34.35
CA GLU A 592 -30.91 -16.03 -35.00
C GLU A 592 -30.67 -14.51 -35.10
N SER A 593 -31.32 -13.86 -36.07
CA SER A 593 -31.25 -12.41 -36.21
C SER A 593 -32.03 -11.67 -35.12
N ASP A 594 -33.16 -12.26 -34.72
CA ASP A 594 -34.18 -11.65 -33.88
C ASP A 594 -34.66 -12.62 -32.80
N TRP A 595 -35.25 -12.06 -31.75
CA TRP A 595 -35.90 -12.82 -30.69
C TRP A 595 -37.24 -13.39 -31.16
N THR A 596 -37.45 -14.69 -30.97
CA THR A 596 -38.65 -15.42 -31.40
C THR A 596 -39.67 -15.53 -30.26
N THR A 597 -40.96 -15.34 -30.54
CA THR A 597 -42.03 -15.50 -29.54
C THR A 597 -42.19 -16.96 -29.15
N MET A 598 -42.18 -17.26 -27.86
CA MET A 598 -42.37 -18.62 -27.35
C MET A 598 -43.85 -19.06 -27.46
N PRO A 599 -44.13 -20.31 -27.87
CA PRO A 599 -45.47 -20.88 -27.80
C PRO A 599 -45.96 -20.93 -26.35
N SER A 600 -47.23 -20.58 -26.11
CA SER A 600 -47.87 -20.74 -24.79
C SER A 600 -47.20 -19.96 -23.64
N CYS A 601 -46.69 -18.76 -23.90
CA CYS A 601 -46.14 -17.89 -22.86
C CYS A 601 -47.17 -16.85 -22.37
N ASP A 602 -47.53 -16.94 -21.08
CA ASP A 602 -48.46 -15.99 -20.44
C ASP A 602 -47.72 -14.82 -19.75
N SER A 603 -46.47 -15.01 -19.32
CA SER A 603 -45.62 -13.95 -18.73
C SER A 603 -44.15 -14.37 -18.69
N SER A 604 -43.28 -13.47 -18.21
CA SER A 604 -41.86 -13.80 -17.98
C SER A 604 -41.68 -14.93 -16.97
N LEU A 605 -40.55 -15.63 -17.10
CA LEU A 605 -40.06 -16.65 -16.18
C LEU A 605 -39.06 -16.05 -15.19
N ASP A 606 -38.93 -16.70 -14.04
CA ASP A 606 -37.97 -16.36 -13.01
C ASP A 606 -36.63 -17.10 -13.21
N ALA A 607 -36.70 -18.35 -13.66
CA ALA A 607 -35.56 -19.15 -14.05
C ALA A 607 -36.01 -20.31 -14.95
N ALA A 608 -35.07 -20.93 -15.64
CA ALA A 608 -35.26 -22.18 -16.36
C ALA A 608 -33.99 -23.02 -16.22
N GLU A 609 -34.11 -24.35 -16.23
CA GLU A 609 -32.94 -25.23 -16.24
C GLU A 609 -33.31 -26.61 -16.78
N TYR A 610 -32.39 -27.27 -17.47
CA TYR A 610 -32.55 -28.63 -17.96
C TYR A 610 -31.85 -29.60 -17.00
N TRP A 611 -32.60 -30.54 -16.44
CA TRP A 611 -32.07 -31.47 -15.43
C TRP A 611 -32.75 -32.84 -15.50
N ASN A 612 -31.98 -33.93 -15.44
CA ASN A 612 -32.48 -35.30 -15.56
C ASN A 612 -33.38 -35.51 -16.78
N ASP A 613 -32.96 -35.00 -17.94
CA ASP A 613 -33.71 -35.07 -19.19
C ASP A 613 -35.10 -34.39 -19.18
N GLU A 614 -35.30 -33.47 -18.24
CA GLU A 614 -36.53 -32.69 -18.11
C GLU A 614 -36.22 -31.19 -18.04
N LEU A 615 -37.04 -30.39 -18.72
CA LEU A 615 -36.94 -28.93 -18.66
C LEU A 615 -37.85 -28.36 -17.57
N TYR A 616 -37.23 -27.65 -16.63
CA TYR A 616 -37.90 -27.02 -15.49
C TYR A 616 -38.07 -25.53 -15.74
N PHE A 617 -39.30 -25.03 -15.64
CA PHE A 617 -39.63 -23.61 -15.73
C PHE A 617 -40.10 -23.09 -14.38
N PHE A 618 -39.36 -22.14 -13.81
CA PHE A 618 -39.66 -21.52 -12.52
C PHE A 618 -40.40 -20.21 -12.74
N LYS A 619 -41.51 -20.04 -12.01
CA LYS A 619 -42.31 -18.81 -12.05
C LYS A 619 -43.11 -18.62 -10.77
N ASP A 620 -42.99 -17.45 -10.19
CA ASP A 620 -43.57 -17.05 -8.92
C ASP A 620 -43.32 -18.11 -7.84
N CYS A 621 -44.35 -18.81 -7.38
CA CYS A 621 -44.24 -19.86 -6.37
C CYS A 621 -44.31 -21.27 -6.94
N ASN A 622 -44.22 -21.44 -8.27
CA ASN A 622 -44.42 -22.71 -8.95
C ASN A 622 -43.25 -23.09 -9.85
N VAL A 623 -43.11 -24.39 -10.09
CA VAL A 623 -42.26 -24.96 -11.12
C VAL A 623 -43.12 -25.83 -12.03
N THR A 624 -42.92 -25.70 -13.34
CA THR A 624 -43.59 -26.53 -14.33
C THR A 624 -42.52 -27.33 -15.05
N ILE A 625 -42.67 -28.65 -15.03
CA ILE A 625 -41.83 -29.57 -15.80
C ILE A 625 -42.51 -29.77 -17.15
N GLU A 626 -41.75 -29.71 -18.24
CA GLU A 626 -42.31 -29.89 -19.58
C GLU A 626 -43.12 -31.19 -19.69
N GLY A 627 -44.36 -31.08 -20.17
CA GLY A 627 -45.30 -32.21 -20.26
C GLY A 627 -45.98 -32.63 -18.95
N GLN A 628 -45.72 -31.96 -17.82
CA GLN A 628 -46.28 -32.29 -16.50
C GLN A 628 -47.12 -31.16 -15.88
N THR A 629 -47.87 -31.49 -14.83
CA THR A 629 -48.62 -30.49 -14.05
C THR A 629 -47.70 -29.66 -13.16
N SER A 630 -47.98 -28.36 -13.08
CA SER A 630 -47.26 -27.42 -12.22
C SER A 630 -47.27 -27.83 -10.74
N GLN A 631 -46.13 -27.70 -10.07
CA GLN A 631 -45.91 -28.03 -8.66
C GLN A 631 -45.48 -26.78 -7.88
N ARG A 632 -45.78 -26.70 -6.58
CA ARG A 632 -45.35 -25.57 -5.75
C ARG A 632 -43.88 -25.69 -5.37
N LEU A 633 -43.11 -24.60 -5.47
CA LEU A 633 -41.70 -24.56 -5.07
C LEU A 633 -41.49 -24.95 -3.61
N SER A 634 -42.45 -24.63 -2.74
CA SER A 634 -42.41 -25.02 -1.32
C SER A 634 -42.40 -26.53 -1.09
N THR A 635 -43.01 -27.34 -1.99
CA THR A 635 -42.97 -28.81 -1.85
C THR A 635 -41.60 -29.38 -2.20
N LEU A 636 -40.78 -28.61 -2.92
CA LEU A 636 -39.39 -28.93 -3.25
C LEU A 636 -38.39 -28.28 -2.30
N GLY A 637 -38.83 -27.56 -1.26
CA GLY A 637 -37.95 -26.86 -0.32
C GLY A 637 -37.37 -25.53 -0.83
N LEU A 638 -37.95 -24.96 -1.90
CA LEU A 638 -37.49 -23.73 -2.54
C LEU A 638 -38.37 -22.51 -2.18
N PRO A 639 -37.79 -21.29 -2.17
CA PRO A 639 -38.55 -20.04 -2.04
C PRO A 639 -39.29 -19.70 -3.35
N CYS A 640 -40.23 -18.76 -3.28
CA CYS A 640 -40.83 -18.17 -4.48
C CYS A 640 -39.89 -17.14 -5.14
N ALA A 641 -40.14 -16.84 -6.41
CA ALA A 641 -39.48 -15.82 -7.21
C ALA A 641 -37.96 -15.99 -7.21
N VAL A 642 -37.50 -17.19 -7.55
CA VAL A 642 -36.06 -17.52 -7.66
C VAL A 642 -35.38 -16.61 -8.68
N ASP A 643 -34.06 -16.39 -8.57
CA ASP A 643 -33.37 -15.47 -9.48
C ASP A 643 -32.66 -16.20 -10.64
N ALA A 644 -32.23 -17.44 -10.40
CA ALA A 644 -31.60 -18.28 -11.41
C ALA A 644 -31.61 -19.76 -10.99
N ALA A 645 -31.48 -20.64 -11.96
CA ALA A 645 -31.21 -22.06 -11.76
C ALA A 645 -29.99 -22.45 -12.60
N LEU A 646 -29.22 -23.44 -12.14
CA LEU A 646 -28.03 -23.96 -12.81
C LEU A 646 -27.94 -25.46 -12.59
N ASN A 647 -27.78 -26.23 -13.65
CA ASN A 647 -27.33 -27.61 -13.55
C ASN A 647 -25.83 -27.72 -13.84
N PHE A 648 -25.07 -28.32 -12.93
CA PHE A 648 -23.66 -28.63 -13.18
C PHE A 648 -23.27 -29.96 -12.55
N ALA A 649 -22.65 -30.85 -13.35
CA ALA A 649 -22.16 -32.16 -12.91
C ALA A 649 -23.21 -33.00 -12.13
N GLY A 650 -24.46 -33.01 -12.60
CA GLY A 650 -25.55 -33.76 -11.97
C GLY A 650 -26.15 -33.09 -10.72
N VAL A 651 -25.70 -31.88 -10.38
CA VAL A 651 -26.18 -31.11 -9.23
C VAL A 651 -26.98 -29.91 -9.71
N ALA A 652 -28.22 -29.79 -9.24
CA ALA A 652 -29.08 -28.64 -9.51
C ALA A 652 -28.90 -27.59 -8.40
N TYR A 653 -28.57 -26.37 -8.80
CA TYR A 653 -28.45 -25.19 -7.95
C TYR A 653 -29.58 -24.22 -8.27
N VAL A 654 -30.21 -23.67 -7.25
CA VAL A 654 -31.20 -22.60 -7.36
C VAL A 654 -30.75 -21.42 -6.52
N PHE A 655 -30.75 -20.24 -7.12
CA PHE A 655 -30.27 -19.00 -6.51
C PHE A 655 -31.46 -18.14 -6.14
N LYS A 656 -31.47 -17.60 -4.91
CA LYS A 656 -32.37 -16.52 -4.52
C LYS A 656 -31.69 -15.58 -3.54
N ASP A 657 -31.64 -14.31 -3.90
CA ASP A 657 -30.94 -13.24 -3.22
C ASP A 657 -29.47 -13.67 -2.95
N ASN A 658 -29.10 -13.80 -1.68
CA ASN A 658 -27.79 -14.31 -1.27
C ASN A 658 -27.84 -15.73 -0.71
N ARG A 659 -28.73 -16.59 -1.20
CA ARG A 659 -28.84 -17.98 -0.76
C ARG A 659 -28.83 -18.90 -1.98
N VAL A 660 -28.21 -20.05 -1.78
CA VAL A 660 -28.16 -21.13 -2.75
C VAL A 660 -28.86 -22.33 -2.17
N TRP A 661 -29.65 -23.01 -3.00
CA TRP A 661 -30.24 -24.29 -2.69
C TRP A 661 -29.71 -25.31 -3.66
N VAL A 662 -29.40 -26.50 -3.16
CA VAL A 662 -28.82 -27.59 -3.93
C VAL A 662 -29.73 -28.81 -3.88
N ARG A 663 -29.80 -29.53 -5.00
CA ARG A 663 -30.41 -30.86 -5.09
C ARG A 663 -29.46 -31.77 -5.87
N ARG A 664 -29.07 -32.87 -5.24
CA ARG A 664 -28.19 -33.88 -5.83
C ARG A 664 -29.02 -35.03 -6.40
N GLU A 665 -28.38 -35.84 -7.24
CA GLU A 665 -29.00 -37.06 -7.78
C GLU A 665 -29.49 -37.97 -6.64
N GLY A 666 -30.73 -38.47 -6.78
CA GLY A 666 -31.40 -39.27 -5.75
C GLY A 666 -32.14 -38.48 -4.66
N GLU A 667 -31.93 -37.16 -4.55
CA GLU A 667 -32.68 -36.31 -3.62
C GLU A 667 -34.02 -35.87 -4.21
N THR A 668 -35.07 -35.83 -3.38
CA THR A 668 -36.42 -35.41 -3.78
C THR A 668 -36.70 -33.93 -3.52
N THR A 669 -35.93 -33.29 -2.64
CA THR A 669 -36.09 -31.89 -2.25
C THR A 669 -34.75 -31.16 -2.26
N PHE A 670 -34.79 -29.85 -2.50
CA PHE A 670 -33.62 -28.98 -2.37
C PHE A 670 -33.30 -28.69 -0.89
N SER A 671 -32.01 -28.56 -0.61
CA SER A 671 -31.48 -28.17 0.71
C SER A 671 -30.64 -26.89 0.60
N PRO A 672 -30.61 -26.01 1.62
CA PRO A 672 -29.74 -24.83 1.60
C PRO A 672 -28.25 -25.22 1.53
N ASP A 673 -27.49 -24.57 0.65
CA ASP A 673 -26.06 -24.85 0.37
C ASP A 673 -25.21 -23.57 0.32
N GLY A 674 -25.29 -22.79 1.39
CA GLY A 674 -24.49 -21.57 1.54
C GLY A 674 -25.06 -20.34 0.81
N HIS A 675 -24.16 -19.45 0.41
CA HIS A 675 -24.50 -18.11 -0.09
C HIS A 675 -24.03 -17.88 -1.53
N THR A 676 -24.77 -17.08 -2.28
CA THR A 676 -24.37 -16.69 -3.64
C THR A 676 -23.03 -15.94 -3.65
N LEU A 677 -22.74 -15.17 -2.59
CA LEU A 677 -21.44 -14.52 -2.35
C LEU A 677 -20.26 -15.49 -2.26
N ASP A 678 -20.52 -16.78 -2.00
CA ASP A 678 -19.48 -17.80 -1.95
C ASP A 678 -19.02 -18.19 -3.37
N TRP A 679 -19.75 -17.80 -4.42
CA TRP A 679 -19.41 -18.07 -5.82
C TRP A 679 -18.46 -17.03 -6.45
N SER A 680 -17.96 -16.04 -5.69
CA SER A 680 -16.95 -15.06 -6.16
C SER A 680 -17.23 -14.49 -7.56
N ILE A 681 -18.49 -14.11 -7.80
CA ILE A 681 -18.98 -13.48 -9.03
C ILE A 681 -18.99 -11.96 -8.82
N ASP A 682 -18.40 -11.20 -9.74
CA ASP A 682 -18.33 -9.73 -9.70
C ASP A 682 -19.66 -9.09 -10.12
N ALA A 683 -20.71 -9.35 -9.33
CA ALA A 683 -22.07 -8.85 -9.51
C ALA A 683 -22.71 -8.48 -8.17
N VAL A 684 -21.88 -8.08 -7.21
CA VAL A 684 -22.32 -7.70 -5.87
C VAL A 684 -23.03 -6.35 -5.91
N VAL A 685 -24.22 -6.32 -5.29
CA VAL A 685 -24.99 -5.10 -5.00
C VAL A 685 -25.05 -4.94 -3.49
N CYS A 686 -24.50 -3.82 -3.02
CA CYS A 686 -24.63 -3.28 -1.68
C CYS A 686 -25.09 -1.80 -1.78
#